data_AF-A0A816VE59-F1
#
_entry.id   AF-A0A816VE59-F1
#
_cell.length_a   1.000
_cell.length_b   1.000
_cell.length_c   1.000
_cell.angle_alpha   90.00
_cell.angle_beta   90.00
_cell.angle_gamma   90.00
#
_symmetry.space_group_name_H-M   'P 1'
#
loop_
_entity.id
_entity.type
_entity.pdbx_description
1 polymer ?
#
loop_
_entity_poly.entity_id
_entity_poly.type
_entity_poly.pdbx_seq_one_letter_code
_entity_poly.pdbx_strand_id
1 'polypeptide(L)'
;MNYSFLNLVTAIAVSILIIFGWQHFYEKPKLERLTEQQKHYNNQLKAVKKETKLTIVDQIIERPAALSTSKRVVIKSNLLSGSISLEGLRFDDLTLLKYQENLEDDKHPVVLFSPSATKDAYFAEIGWWGNNKNISFPNSSTIWQADGDNISPGQPVTFTWISPEKIKFIVKIELDDNYMFSIKQTTLNNSSHPIQTQYYALINRTYNHESERVVNILHQGMIGAVNGELKEYNYDDIKDKKKESFAKNKVDWIGITDKYWLAAFIPDSTQTYSSNFIYGIKSGLDKYQADFLSTTQIIEAGGNFELTHKLFAGAKKVDLLDKYESQHNIKLFDRAIDFGWFYILTKPIFNAMNFFYLYVGNFGISIMIVTIIIKIAMFTLANKSYRSMKRMKNLQPQMERLKELYADDKARLNQEIMGLYKREKINPISGCLPLLIQIPVFFSIYKVLYVTIEMRHAPFFGWIHDLSAPDPTTIFNLFGLLPFAPPSFLMIGVWPIIMALTMYLQQKMSPQPADPVQAMIRMANDVGIKIFRQEAKFIAGAARPDQLPKIALPQVAFVGKSNVGKSSLINTICRRKNLARVSHTPGRTQQINFFSIAEKLVIVDLPGYGFAKVPLKEKQNWEKLILHYLQNTPNLKLVNLLIDARRGIKDNDLKVIELLHSCNKQIQLVFTKTDKIALKEDFKLANKNYLASLGYLLCNVILSSSKNGLGAKELQLSLAQSVK
;
A
#
# COMPACT_ATOMS: atom_id res chain seq x y z
N MET A 1 -4.57 -45.04 2.47
CA MET A 1 -3.88 -44.08 1.57
C MET A 1 -4.87 -42.99 1.22
N ASN A 2 -4.65 -41.77 1.75
CA ASN A 2 -5.63 -40.69 1.68
C ASN A 2 -5.45 -39.87 0.40
N TYR A 3 -6.42 -39.96 -0.51
CA TYR A 3 -6.51 -39.17 -1.74
C TYR A 3 -6.43 -37.65 -1.50
N SER A 4 -6.74 -37.16 -0.28
CA SER A 4 -6.63 -35.73 0.07
C SER A 4 -5.18 -35.24 0.17
N PHE A 5 -4.24 -36.10 0.58
CA PHE A 5 -2.83 -35.73 0.71
C PHE A 5 -2.19 -35.59 -0.68
N LEU A 6 -2.52 -36.49 -1.61
CA LEU A 6 -1.98 -36.45 -2.97
C LEU A 6 -2.48 -35.20 -3.72
N ASN A 7 -3.76 -34.84 -3.56
CA ASN A 7 -4.35 -33.62 -4.14
C ASN A 7 -3.75 -32.33 -3.56
N LEU A 8 -3.44 -32.32 -2.25
CA LEU A 8 -2.77 -31.19 -1.59
C LEU A 8 -1.34 -31.03 -2.12
N VAL A 9 -0.59 -32.13 -2.26
CA VAL A 9 0.79 -32.11 -2.76
C VAL A 9 0.84 -31.70 -4.23
N THR A 10 -0.11 -32.13 -5.06
CA THR A 10 -0.20 -31.66 -6.46
C THR A 10 -0.56 -30.19 -6.55
N ALA A 11 -1.49 -29.69 -5.73
CA ALA A 11 -1.83 -28.26 -5.70
C ALA A 11 -0.65 -27.39 -5.26
N ILE A 12 0.15 -27.84 -4.28
CA ILE A 12 1.37 -27.17 -3.83
C ILE A 12 2.43 -27.18 -4.95
N ALA A 13 2.63 -28.32 -5.62
CA ALA A 13 3.60 -28.43 -6.71
C ALA A 13 3.26 -27.52 -7.91
N VAL A 14 1.98 -27.46 -8.29
CA VAL A 14 1.49 -26.55 -9.36
C VAL A 14 1.65 -25.08 -8.95
N SER A 15 1.37 -24.74 -7.69
CA SER A 15 1.55 -23.38 -7.18
C SER A 15 3.02 -22.95 -7.18
N ILE A 16 3.94 -23.84 -6.80
CA ILE A 16 5.39 -23.60 -6.83
C ILE A 16 5.87 -23.41 -8.28
N LEU A 17 5.39 -24.22 -9.23
CA LEU A 17 5.72 -24.08 -10.65
C LEU A 17 5.25 -22.74 -11.24
N ILE A 18 4.06 -22.28 -10.86
CA ILE A 18 3.53 -20.97 -11.29
C ILE A 18 4.37 -19.82 -10.71
N ILE A 19 4.74 -19.90 -9.42
CA ILE A 19 5.55 -18.88 -8.76
C ILE A 19 6.96 -18.80 -9.35
N PHE A 20 7.64 -19.95 -9.55
CA PHE A 20 8.96 -19.98 -10.16
C PHE A 20 8.94 -19.60 -11.65
N GLY A 21 7.89 -19.98 -12.37
CA GLY A 21 7.67 -19.54 -13.75
C GLY A 21 7.51 -18.02 -13.84
N TRP A 22 6.71 -17.42 -12.96
CA TRP A 22 6.55 -15.97 -12.88
C TRP A 22 7.86 -15.26 -12.52
N GLN A 23 8.62 -15.81 -11.57
CA GLN A 23 9.90 -15.24 -11.14
C GLN A 23 10.96 -15.25 -12.26
N HIS A 24 11.03 -16.35 -13.01
CA HIS A 24 12.05 -16.52 -14.03
C HIS A 24 11.72 -15.78 -15.33
N PHE A 25 10.47 -15.85 -15.80
CA PHE A 25 10.07 -15.26 -17.07
C PHE A 25 9.65 -13.77 -16.98
N TYR A 26 9.28 -13.27 -15.79
CA TYR A 26 8.72 -11.93 -15.64
C TYR A 26 9.53 -10.99 -14.72
N GLU A 27 10.01 -11.47 -13.55
CA GLU A 27 10.72 -10.61 -12.58
C GLU A 27 12.18 -10.33 -12.95
N LYS A 28 12.94 -11.35 -13.37
CA LYS A 28 14.36 -11.17 -13.73
C LYS A 28 14.59 -10.15 -14.86
N PRO A 29 13.87 -10.19 -15.99
CA PRO A 29 14.06 -9.21 -17.07
C PRO A 29 13.66 -7.79 -16.64
N LYS A 30 12.70 -7.66 -15.71
CA LYS A 30 12.25 -6.37 -15.18
C LYS A 30 13.33 -5.75 -14.27
N LEU A 31 13.99 -6.56 -13.45
CA LEU A 31 15.03 -6.11 -12.51
C LEU A 31 16.29 -5.63 -13.25
N GLU A 32 16.66 -6.29 -14.34
CA GLU A 32 17.80 -5.89 -15.18
C GLU A 32 17.54 -4.54 -15.88
N ARG A 33 16.33 -4.32 -16.43
CA ARG A 33 15.93 -3.04 -17.06
C ARG A 33 15.94 -1.86 -16.08
N LEU A 34 15.47 -2.09 -14.84
CA LEU A 34 15.46 -1.06 -13.79
C LEU A 34 16.88 -0.66 -13.36
N THR A 35 17.79 -1.64 -13.28
CA THR A 35 19.18 -1.43 -12.88
C THR A 35 19.98 -0.64 -13.94
N GLU A 36 19.70 -0.88 -15.23
CA GLU A 36 20.28 -0.10 -16.33
C GLU A 36 19.74 1.34 -16.40
N GLN A 37 18.42 1.54 -16.20
CA GLN A 37 17.81 2.87 -16.17
C GLN A 37 18.36 3.74 -15.04
N GLN A 38 18.63 3.16 -13.87
CA GLN A 38 19.12 3.88 -12.70
C GLN A 38 20.60 4.29 -12.84
N LYS A 39 21.42 3.48 -13.54
CA LYS A 39 22.79 3.87 -13.94
C LYS A 39 22.76 5.00 -14.96
N HIS A 40 21.82 4.98 -15.91
CA HIS A 40 21.68 6.03 -16.92
C HIS A 40 21.24 7.38 -16.30
N TYR A 41 20.30 7.34 -15.35
CA TYR A 41 19.80 8.52 -14.63
C TYR A 41 20.87 9.21 -13.77
N ASN A 42 21.68 8.43 -13.05
CA ASN A 42 22.76 8.98 -12.21
C ASN A 42 23.92 9.59 -13.02
N ASN A 43 24.16 9.08 -14.23
CA ASN A 43 25.13 9.67 -15.16
C ASN A 43 24.58 10.94 -15.83
N GLN A 44 23.28 11.01 -16.12
CA GLN A 44 22.63 12.23 -16.61
C GLN A 44 22.59 13.35 -15.56
N LEU A 45 22.33 13.05 -14.28
CA LEU A 45 22.34 14.05 -13.20
C LEU A 45 23.71 14.72 -12.98
N LYS A 46 24.80 14.02 -13.30
CA LYS A 46 26.17 14.58 -13.23
C LYS A 46 26.53 15.42 -14.45
N ALA A 47 25.91 15.16 -15.61
CA ALA A 47 26.08 15.97 -16.82
C ALA A 47 25.22 17.24 -16.79
N VAL A 48 23.98 17.15 -16.31
CA VAL A 48 23.00 18.25 -16.27
C VAL A 48 23.43 19.40 -15.35
N LYS A 49 24.18 19.16 -14.27
CA LYS A 49 24.68 20.24 -13.39
C LYS A 49 25.78 21.10 -14.01
N LYS A 50 26.36 20.71 -15.15
CA LYS A 50 27.45 21.46 -15.81
C LYS A 50 27.00 22.17 -17.09
N GLU A 51 25.82 21.85 -17.61
CA GLU A 51 25.25 22.42 -18.84
C GLU A 51 23.74 22.69 -18.66
N THR A 52 23.36 23.80 -18.05
CA THR A 52 22.02 24.37 -18.32
C THR A 52 22.02 25.88 -18.13
N LYS A 53 22.56 26.58 -19.14
CA LYS A 53 22.10 27.92 -19.50
C LYS A 53 21.03 27.72 -20.58
N LEU A 54 19.83 28.23 -20.29
CA LEU A 54 18.73 28.51 -21.23
C LEU A 54 18.09 27.31 -21.95
N THR A 55 16.92 26.89 -21.46
CA THR A 55 15.81 26.49 -22.33
C THR A 55 14.49 26.86 -21.65
N ILE A 56 13.57 27.39 -22.46
CA ILE A 56 12.38 28.16 -22.10
C ILE A 56 11.43 27.35 -21.19
N VAL A 57 11.04 27.94 -20.06
CA VAL A 57 9.99 27.44 -19.17
C VAL A 57 8.64 27.82 -19.78
N ASP A 58 7.79 26.84 -20.12
CA ASP A 58 6.36 27.08 -20.32
C ASP A 58 5.82 27.70 -19.01
N GLN A 59 5.43 28.98 -19.06
CA GLN A 59 4.92 29.69 -17.89
C GLN A 59 3.64 29.03 -17.39
N ILE A 60 3.60 28.69 -16.10
CA ILE A 60 2.37 28.28 -15.41
C ILE A 60 1.49 29.51 -15.28
N ILE A 61 0.24 29.43 -15.77
CA ILE A 61 -0.73 30.54 -15.78
C ILE A 61 -1.91 30.19 -14.88
N GLU A 62 -2.61 31.21 -14.35
CA GLU A 62 -3.86 31.00 -13.60
C GLU A 62 -4.99 30.51 -14.52
N ARG A 63 -5.93 29.73 -13.96
CA ARG A 63 -7.04 29.12 -14.72
C ARG A 63 -7.88 30.15 -15.50
N PRO A 64 -8.35 31.27 -14.93
CA PRO A 64 -9.15 32.24 -15.69
C PRO A 64 -8.42 32.79 -16.92
N ALA A 65 -7.11 33.07 -16.77
CA ALA A 65 -6.28 33.52 -17.89
C ALA A 65 -6.12 32.42 -18.95
N ALA A 66 -5.90 31.16 -18.53
CA ALA A 66 -5.79 30.02 -19.43
C ALA A 66 -7.09 29.71 -20.19
N LEU A 67 -8.26 30.00 -19.61
CA LEU A 67 -9.56 29.82 -20.28
C LEU A 67 -9.83 30.90 -21.35
N SER A 68 -9.19 32.07 -21.25
CA SER A 68 -9.38 33.19 -22.17
C SER A 68 -8.55 33.12 -23.46
N THR A 69 -7.64 32.14 -23.57
CA THR A 69 -6.68 32.06 -24.69
C THR A 69 -7.28 31.50 -25.98
N SER A 70 -8.31 30.64 -25.89
CA SER A 70 -8.93 29.99 -27.04
C SER A 70 -10.44 30.24 -27.08
N LYS A 71 -11.04 30.13 -28.26
CA LYS A 71 -12.51 30.06 -28.39
C LYS A 71 -13.00 28.71 -27.88
N ARG A 72 -14.18 28.69 -27.24
CA ARG A 72 -14.66 27.52 -26.50
C ARG A 72 -16.16 27.31 -26.70
N VAL A 73 -16.61 26.07 -26.64
CA VAL A 73 -18.03 25.68 -26.61
C VAL A 73 -18.40 25.41 -25.15
N VAL A 74 -19.51 26.00 -24.68
CA VAL A 74 -19.90 25.92 -23.27
C VAL A 74 -20.53 24.56 -22.97
N ILE A 75 -20.22 23.98 -21.82
CA ILE A 75 -20.91 22.81 -21.26
C ILE A 75 -21.81 23.30 -20.14
N LYS A 76 -23.11 23.01 -20.23
CA LYS A 76 -24.08 23.39 -19.21
C LYS A 76 -25.10 22.29 -18.95
N SER A 77 -25.23 21.88 -17.70
CA SER A 77 -26.31 21.01 -17.21
C SER A 77 -26.71 21.40 -15.78
N ASN A 78 -27.65 20.65 -15.20
CA ASN A 78 -28.04 20.83 -13.80
C ASN A 78 -26.92 20.44 -12.81
N LEU A 79 -25.90 19.71 -13.27
CA LEU A 79 -24.83 19.14 -12.44
C LEU A 79 -23.44 19.63 -12.84
N LEU A 80 -23.27 20.08 -14.08
CA LEU A 80 -21.99 20.44 -14.68
C LEU A 80 -22.05 21.85 -15.26
N SER A 81 -20.94 22.58 -15.09
CA SER A 81 -20.66 23.81 -15.81
C SER A 81 -19.20 23.77 -16.27
N GLY A 82 -18.93 24.22 -17.48
CA GLY A 82 -17.58 24.22 -18.02
C GLY A 82 -17.55 24.56 -19.50
N SER A 83 -16.52 24.11 -20.19
CA SER A 83 -16.37 24.37 -21.62
C SER A 83 -15.33 23.45 -22.27
N ILE A 84 -15.41 23.31 -23.60
CA ILE A 84 -14.46 22.57 -24.43
C ILE A 84 -13.69 23.57 -25.29
N SER A 85 -12.36 23.48 -25.26
CA SER A 85 -11.50 24.29 -26.13
C SER A 85 -11.69 23.90 -27.60
N LEU A 86 -11.92 24.86 -28.50
CA LEU A 86 -11.89 24.61 -29.95
C LEU A 86 -10.48 24.36 -30.46
N GLU A 87 -9.45 24.81 -29.74
CA GLU A 87 -8.08 24.43 -30.00
C GLU A 87 -7.78 23.08 -29.33
N GLY A 88 -7.42 22.09 -30.13
CA GLY A 88 -7.08 20.73 -29.68
C GLY A 88 -8.26 19.85 -29.23
N LEU A 89 -9.48 20.40 -29.16
CA LEU A 89 -10.70 19.70 -28.72
C LEU A 89 -10.57 19.03 -27.34
N ARG A 90 -10.21 19.84 -26.33
CA ARG A 90 -9.91 19.38 -24.97
C ARG A 90 -11.06 19.61 -24.00
N PHE A 91 -11.34 18.59 -23.18
CA PHE A 91 -12.15 18.70 -21.98
C PHE A 91 -11.23 19.15 -20.84
N ASP A 92 -11.00 20.45 -20.74
CA ASP A 92 -10.05 21.04 -19.79
C ASP A 92 -10.67 22.11 -18.90
N ASP A 93 -12.00 22.22 -18.92
CA ASP A 93 -12.77 23.08 -18.03
C ASP A 93 -14.09 22.39 -17.64
N LEU A 94 -14.16 21.91 -16.41
CA LEU A 94 -15.36 21.26 -15.89
C LEU A 94 -15.47 21.43 -14.38
N THR A 95 -16.63 21.88 -13.93
CA THR A 95 -16.94 22.24 -12.54
C THR A 95 -18.22 21.53 -12.10
N LEU A 96 -18.22 20.96 -10.90
CA LEU A 96 -19.34 20.18 -10.37
C LEU A 96 -20.24 21.06 -9.50
N LEU A 97 -21.41 21.43 -10.01
CA LEU A 97 -22.27 22.47 -9.40
C LEU A 97 -22.89 22.07 -8.06
N LYS A 98 -23.08 20.77 -7.80
CA LYS A 98 -23.68 20.27 -6.55
C LYS A 98 -22.70 20.08 -5.40
N TYR A 99 -21.40 20.30 -5.62
CA TYR A 99 -20.38 20.02 -4.63
C TYR A 99 -19.51 21.25 -4.40
N GLN A 100 -19.43 21.69 -3.15
CA GLN A 100 -18.61 22.82 -2.73
C GLN A 100 -17.29 22.33 -2.15
N GLU A 101 -16.22 23.11 -2.25
CA GLU A 101 -14.93 22.77 -1.65
C GLU A 101 -15.00 22.76 -0.12
N ASN A 102 -15.60 23.80 0.47
CA ASN A 102 -15.78 23.97 1.92
C ASN A 102 -17.25 24.15 2.28
N LEU A 103 -17.64 23.70 3.49
CA LEU A 103 -19.00 23.88 4.04
C LEU A 103 -19.35 25.34 4.37
N GLU A 104 -18.34 26.16 4.66
CA GLU A 104 -18.53 27.55 5.12
C GLU A 104 -18.53 28.57 3.97
N ASP A 105 -18.21 28.14 2.74
CA ASP A 105 -18.10 29.03 1.58
C ASP A 105 -18.88 28.48 0.38
N ASP A 106 -20.13 28.93 0.25
CA ASP A 106 -21.06 28.56 -0.82
C ASP A 106 -20.58 28.98 -2.23
N LYS A 107 -19.49 29.77 -2.36
CA LYS A 107 -19.12 30.42 -3.62
C LYS A 107 -18.13 29.64 -4.47
N HIS A 108 -17.54 28.55 -3.96
CA HIS A 108 -16.47 27.82 -4.63
C HIS A 108 -16.88 26.36 -4.90
N PRO A 109 -17.56 26.08 -6.03
CA PRO A 109 -17.85 24.72 -6.45
C PRO A 109 -16.58 23.97 -6.85
N VAL A 110 -16.59 22.64 -6.68
CA VAL A 110 -15.44 21.79 -6.96
C VAL A 110 -15.10 21.81 -8.45
N VAL A 111 -13.87 22.21 -8.76
CA VAL A 111 -13.32 22.16 -10.12
C VAL A 111 -12.73 20.78 -10.37
N LEU A 112 -13.24 20.08 -11.39
CA LEU A 112 -12.73 18.77 -11.79
C LEU A 112 -11.65 18.91 -12.86
N PHE A 113 -11.91 19.63 -13.96
CA PHE A 113 -10.94 19.82 -15.03
C PHE A 113 -10.39 21.24 -15.09
N SER A 114 -9.09 21.32 -15.35
CA SER A 114 -8.29 22.55 -15.43
C SER A 114 -7.34 22.52 -16.63
N PRO A 115 -7.11 23.66 -17.32
CA PRO A 115 -6.31 23.72 -18.53
C PRO A 115 -4.85 23.26 -18.38
N SER A 116 -4.27 22.74 -19.47
CA SER A 116 -2.93 22.13 -19.50
C SER A 116 -1.74 23.06 -19.17
N ALA A 117 -1.98 24.38 -19.14
CA ALA A 117 -1.02 25.42 -18.79
C ALA A 117 -1.08 25.84 -17.29
N THR A 118 -2.04 25.29 -16.54
CA THR A 118 -2.23 25.59 -15.11
C THR A 118 -1.41 24.66 -14.21
N LYS A 119 -1.25 25.05 -12.94
CA LYS A 119 -0.54 24.24 -11.93
C LYS A 119 -1.24 22.91 -11.66
N ASP A 120 -2.57 22.93 -11.60
CA ASP A 120 -3.43 21.78 -11.30
C ASP A 120 -4.07 21.22 -12.58
N ALA A 121 -3.33 21.23 -13.69
CA ALA A 121 -3.81 20.77 -14.98
C ALA A 121 -4.43 19.37 -14.87
N TYR A 122 -5.70 19.24 -15.27
CA TYR A 122 -6.41 17.98 -15.29
C TYR A 122 -7.40 18.03 -16.45
N PHE A 123 -7.17 17.24 -17.50
CA PHE A 123 -7.98 17.33 -18.71
C PHE A 123 -8.08 15.98 -19.43
N ALA A 124 -9.11 15.86 -20.26
CA ALA A 124 -9.27 14.74 -21.17
C ALA A 124 -9.14 15.21 -22.64
N GLU A 125 -8.51 14.39 -23.46
CA GLU A 125 -8.26 14.65 -24.88
C GLU A 125 -8.56 13.40 -25.69
N ILE A 126 -9.11 13.58 -26.88
CA ILE A 126 -9.32 12.51 -27.86
C ILE A 126 -8.68 12.91 -29.19
N GLY A 127 -8.31 11.93 -29.99
CA GLY A 127 -7.78 12.27 -31.30
C GLY A 127 -7.47 11.06 -32.17
N TRP A 128 -6.68 11.36 -33.19
CA TRP A 128 -6.22 10.40 -34.18
C TRP A 128 -4.71 10.37 -34.21
N TRP A 129 -4.18 9.18 -34.41
CA TRP A 129 -2.76 8.96 -34.65
C TRP A 129 -2.60 8.22 -35.97
N GLY A 130 -1.57 8.58 -36.73
CA GLY A 130 -1.22 7.91 -37.96
C GLY A 130 0.25 8.08 -38.27
N ASN A 131 0.85 7.07 -38.89
CA ASN A 131 2.29 7.04 -39.20
C ASN A 131 2.58 7.43 -40.65
N ASN A 132 1.66 8.14 -41.31
CA ASN A 132 1.81 8.49 -42.73
C ASN A 132 2.36 9.92 -42.86
N LYS A 133 3.58 10.06 -43.39
CA LYS A 133 4.26 11.36 -43.55
C LYS A 133 3.52 12.34 -44.46
N ASN A 134 2.62 11.83 -45.30
CA ASN A 134 1.91 12.61 -46.31
C ASN A 134 0.47 12.96 -45.90
N ILE A 135 0.05 12.65 -44.67
CA ILE A 135 -1.30 12.93 -44.19
C ILE A 135 -1.22 13.73 -42.90
N SER A 136 -1.90 14.88 -42.89
CA SER A 136 -2.04 15.71 -41.69
C SER A 136 -3.18 15.18 -40.81
N PHE A 137 -2.84 14.79 -39.58
CA PHE A 137 -3.83 14.39 -38.56
C PHE A 137 -4.09 15.54 -37.57
N PRO A 138 -5.31 15.62 -36.99
CA PRO A 138 -5.59 16.56 -35.91
C PRO A 138 -4.64 16.36 -34.73
N ASN A 139 -4.21 17.45 -34.11
CA ASN A 139 -3.33 17.45 -32.95
C ASN A 139 -3.77 18.55 -31.97
N SER A 140 -2.99 18.76 -30.92
CA SER A 140 -3.30 19.71 -29.85
C SER A 140 -3.41 21.18 -30.25
N SER A 141 -2.90 21.58 -31.42
CA SER A 141 -3.02 22.95 -31.95
C SER A 141 -4.04 23.05 -33.09
N THR A 142 -4.75 21.97 -33.41
CA THR A 142 -5.80 21.99 -34.43
C THR A 142 -6.99 22.82 -33.96
N ILE A 143 -7.43 23.76 -34.79
CA ILE A 143 -8.61 24.58 -34.54
C ILE A 143 -9.82 23.91 -35.18
N TRP A 144 -10.80 23.55 -34.35
CA TRP A 144 -12.03 22.87 -34.76
C TRP A 144 -13.15 23.86 -35.07
N GLN A 145 -13.99 23.51 -36.04
CA GLN A 145 -15.25 24.21 -36.30
C GLN A 145 -16.39 23.48 -35.60
N ALA A 146 -17.15 24.19 -34.76
CA ALA A 146 -18.36 23.65 -34.12
C ALA A 146 -19.62 24.09 -34.87
N ASP A 147 -20.65 23.24 -34.86
CA ASP A 147 -21.99 23.54 -35.38
C ASP A 147 -22.95 24.14 -34.32
N GLY A 148 -22.48 24.32 -33.09
CA GLY A 148 -23.21 24.91 -31.99
C GLY A 148 -22.31 25.43 -30.87
N ASP A 149 -22.85 26.32 -30.04
CA ASP A 149 -22.09 27.02 -29.00
C ASP A 149 -22.25 26.44 -27.59
N ASN A 150 -23.24 25.53 -27.39
CA ASN A 150 -23.57 24.95 -26.09
C ASN A 150 -23.80 23.44 -26.19
N ILE A 151 -23.22 22.68 -25.27
CA ILE A 151 -23.49 21.27 -25.03
C ILE A 151 -24.33 21.15 -23.76
N SER A 152 -25.53 20.60 -23.90
CA SER A 152 -26.47 20.34 -22.81
C SER A 152 -27.17 19.00 -23.03
N PRO A 153 -27.82 18.41 -22.00
CA PRO A 153 -28.59 17.18 -22.19
C PRO A 153 -29.61 17.29 -23.33
N GLY A 154 -29.53 16.38 -24.30
CA GLY A 154 -30.35 16.41 -25.52
C GLY A 154 -29.93 17.42 -26.60
N GLN A 155 -28.85 18.18 -26.39
CA GLN A 155 -28.27 19.14 -27.33
C GLN A 155 -26.81 18.77 -27.66
N PRO A 156 -26.58 17.80 -28.56
CA PRO A 156 -25.23 17.42 -28.97
C PRO A 156 -24.60 18.47 -29.90
N VAL A 157 -23.29 18.61 -29.84
CA VAL A 157 -22.50 19.49 -30.73
C VAL A 157 -21.53 18.66 -31.56
N THR A 158 -21.41 19.00 -32.83
CA THR A 158 -20.50 18.38 -33.79
C THR A 158 -19.33 19.30 -34.09
N PHE A 159 -18.12 18.79 -33.86
CA PHE A 159 -16.86 19.42 -34.20
C PHE A 159 -16.32 18.80 -35.48
N THR A 160 -15.91 19.65 -36.42
CA THR A 160 -15.37 19.23 -37.71
C THR A 160 -14.03 19.88 -37.97
N TRP A 161 -13.10 19.10 -38.51
CA TRP A 161 -11.87 19.58 -39.11
C TRP A 161 -11.62 18.85 -40.43
N ILE A 162 -11.14 19.58 -41.44
CA ILE A 162 -10.83 19.04 -42.76
C ILE A 162 -9.34 19.22 -43.00
N SER A 163 -8.66 18.11 -43.28
CA SER A 163 -7.23 18.13 -43.60
C SER A 163 -6.97 18.71 -45.00
N PRO A 164 -5.75 19.20 -45.28
CA PRO A 164 -5.36 19.64 -46.64
C PRO A 164 -5.59 18.58 -47.72
N GLU A 165 -5.50 17.30 -47.35
CA GLU A 165 -5.70 16.14 -48.22
C GLU A 165 -7.18 15.74 -48.38
N LYS A 166 -8.11 16.61 -47.94
CA LYS A 166 -9.58 16.44 -48.00
C LYS A 166 -10.13 15.35 -47.09
N ILE A 167 -9.38 14.88 -46.10
CA ILE A 167 -9.89 13.93 -45.10
C ILE A 167 -10.68 14.73 -44.07
N LYS A 168 -11.92 14.30 -43.79
CA LYS A 168 -12.79 14.99 -42.84
C LYS A 168 -12.85 14.21 -41.53
N PHE A 169 -12.45 14.86 -40.46
CA PHE A 169 -12.49 14.36 -39.09
C PHE A 169 -13.67 15.02 -38.36
N ILE A 170 -14.52 14.20 -37.75
CA ILE A 170 -15.75 14.66 -37.12
C ILE A 170 -15.80 14.08 -35.70
N VAL A 171 -16.11 14.91 -34.72
CA VAL A 171 -16.40 14.50 -33.34
C VAL A 171 -17.77 15.01 -32.96
N LYS A 172 -18.71 14.11 -32.65
CA LYS A 172 -19.99 14.48 -32.06
C LYS A 172 -19.95 14.21 -30.56
N ILE A 173 -20.22 15.22 -29.75
CA ILE A 173 -20.22 15.16 -28.29
C ILE A 173 -21.64 15.36 -27.78
N GLU A 174 -22.11 14.43 -26.95
CA GLU A 174 -23.41 14.47 -26.29
C GLU A 174 -23.23 14.28 -24.79
N LEU A 175 -23.89 15.09 -23.97
CA LEU A 175 -23.89 14.99 -22.52
C LEU A 175 -25.22 14.37 -22.06
N ASP A 176 -25.18 13.43 -21.12
CA ASP A 176 -26.36 12.90 -20.47
C ASP A 176 -26.85 13.81 -19.32
N ASP A 177 -27.95 13.44 -18.66
CA ASP A 177 -28.48 14.22 -17.53
C ASP A 177 -27.53 14.31 -16.31
N ASN A 178 -26.44 13.54 -16.28
CA ASN A 178 -25.51 13.50 -15.16
C ASN A 178 -24.06 13.87 -15.54
N TYR A 179 -23.19 12.87 -15.74
CA TYR A 179 -21.73 13.05 -15.83
C TYR A 179 -21.09 12.28 -17.01
N MET A 180 -21.92 11.69 -17.89
CA MET A 180 -21.45 10.84 -18.97
C MET A 180 -21.51 11.61 -20.30
N PHE A 181 -20.35 11.78 -20.93
CA PHE A 181 -20.25 12.29 -22.29
C PHE A 181 -20.15 11.12 -23.26
N SER A 182 -21.03 11.06 -24.26
CA SER A 182 -20.89 10.16 -25.41
C SER A 182 -20.16 10.89 -26.53
N ILE A 183 -19.06 10.32 -27.01
CA ILE A 183 -18.12 10.95 -27.94
C ILE A 183 -17.99 10.03 -29.16
N LYS A 184 -18.62 10.43 -30.26
CA LYS A 184 -18.56 9.71 -31.53
C LYS A 184 -17.48 10.32 -32.44
N GLN A 185 -16.39 9.60 -32.67
CA GLN A 185 -15.33 9.97 -33.60
C GLN A 185 -15.61 9.32 -34.96
N THR A 186 -15.64 10.11 -36.02
CA THR A 186 -15.87 9.67 -37.39
C THR A 186 -14.76 10.20 -38.30
N THR A 187 -14.19 9.33 -39.13
CA THR A 187 -13.23 9.70 -40.18
C THR A 187 -13.82 9.39 -41.54
N LEU A 188 -13.86 10.39 -42.42
CA LEU A 188 -14.30 10.29 -43.81
C LEU A 188 -13.11 10.51 -44.73
N ASN A 189 -12.75 9.48 -45.49
CA ASN A 189 -11.63 9.54 -46.42
C ASN A 189 -12.10 10.01 -47.81
N ASN A 190 -12.14 11.31 -48.05
CA ASN A 190 -12.45 11.85 -49.39
C ASN A 190 -11.20 12.03 -50.26
N SER A 191 -10.07 11.42 -49.88
CA SER A 191 -8.85 11.41 -50.69
C SER A 191 -8.87 10.29 -51.73
N SER A 192 -7.89 10.29 -52.65
CA SER A 192 -7.73 9.26 -53.68
C SER A 192 -6.99 8.00 -53.22
N HIS A 193 -6.56 7.94 -51.95
CA HIS A 193 -5.73 6.84 -51.44
C HIS A 193 -6.27 6.32 -50.10
N PRO A 194 -6.05 5.03 -49.79
CA PRO A 194 -6.42 4.49 -48.48
C PRO A 194 -5.59 5.15 -47.37
N ILE A 195 -6.22 5.35 -46.21
CA ILE A 195 -5.58 5.95 -45.04
C ILE A 195 -5.49 4.93 -43.90
N GLN A 196 -4.38 4.97 -43.17
CA GLN A 196 -4.17 4.15 -41.98
C GLN A 196 -4.18 5.06 -40.75
N THR A 197 -5.11 4.81 -39.83
CA THR A 197 -5.29 5.64 -38.64
C THR A 197 -5.65 4.81 -37.42
N GLN A 198 -5.26 5.31 -36.25
CA GLN A 198 -5.63 4.80 -34.93
C GLN A 198 -6.33 5.91 -34.15
N TYR A 199 -7.24 5.53 -33.29
CA TYR A 199 -8.02 6.43 -32.45
C TYR A 199 -7.48 6.34 -31.03
N TYR A 200 -7.28 7.48 -30.39
CA TYR A 200 -6.80 7.53 -29.01
C TYR A 200 -7.69 8.40 -28.14
N ALA A 201 -7.67 8.11 -26.86
CA ALA A 201 -8.09 9.04 -25.82
C ALA A 201 -7.10 8.99 -24.66
N LEU A 202 -6.95 10.13 -23.99
CA LEU A 202 -6.09 10.26 -22.82
C LEU A 202 -6.71 11.16 -21.77
N ILE A 203 -6.45 10.84 -20.52
CA ILE A 203 -6.72 11.67 -19.36
C ILE A 203 -5.37 12.02 -18.76
N ASN A 204 -5.12 13.31 -18.62
CA ASN A 204 -3.86 13.83 -18.13
C ASN A 204 -4.06 14.63 -16.85
N ARG A 205 -3.22 14.39 -15.85
CA ARG A 205 -3.24 15.15 -14.60
C ARG A 205 -1.83 15.52 -14.16
N THR A 206 -1.62 16.79 -13.87
CA THR A 206 -0.50 17.27 -13.07
C THR A 206 -0.92 17.19 -11.61
N TYR A 207 -0.16 16.47 -10.79
CA TYR A 207 -0.52 16.21 -9.40
C TYR A 207 0.49 16.86 -8.45
N ASN A 208 0.02 17.78 -7.61
CA ASN A 208 0.83 18.36 -6.54
C ASN A 208 0.56 17.60 -5.23
N HIS A 209 1.61 17.00 -4.66
CA HIS A 209 1.49 16.20 -3.43
C HIS A 209 1.23 17.06 -2.17
N GLU A 210 1.31 18.39 -2.26
CA GLU A 210 1.12 19.29 -1.12
C GLU A 210 -0.35 19.50 -0.72
N SER A 211 -1.31 19.30 -1.65
CA SER A 211 -2.72 19.65 -1.42
C SER A 211 -3.57 18.52 -0.84
N GLU A 212 -3.17 17.26 -0.98
CA GLU A 212 -3.92 16.11 -0.47
C GLU A 212 -3.05 15.25 0.46
N ARG A 213 -3.43 15.20 1.75
CA ARG A 213 -2.87 14.21 2.68
C ARG A 213 -3.32 12.83 2.22
N VAL A 214 -2.46 12.10 1.52
CA VAL A 214 -2.70 10.69 1.16
C VAL A 214 -2.83 9.90 2.45
N VAL A 215 -4.07 9.56 2.80
CA VAL A 215 -4.37 8.64 3.89
C VAL A 215 -4.50 7.26 3.26
N ASN A 216 -3.65 6.30 3.66
CA ASN A 216 -3.57 4.91 3.15
C ASN A 216 -4.85 4.05 3.39
N ILE A 217 -6.02 4.67 3.50
CA ILE A 217 -7.32 4.04 3.75
C ILE A 217 -8.11 3.86 2.44
N LEU A 218 -7.81 4.60 1.37
CA LEU A 218 -8.45 4.44 0.06
C LEU A 218 -7.46 4.54 -1.10
N HIS A 219 -7.82 3.95 -2.24
CA HIS A 219 -7.08 4.08 -3.50
C HIS A 219 -7.25 5.47 -4.14
N GLN A 220 -6.13 6.14 -4.44
CA GLN A 220 -6.08 7.37 -5.26
C GLN A 220 -5.02 7.21 -6.34
N GLY A 221 -5.33 7.58 -7.57
CA GLY A 221 -4.39 7.50 -8.69
C GLY A 221 -4.99 6.81 -9.90
N MET A 222 -4.17 5.97 -10.54
CA MET A 222 -4.53 5.34 -11.80
C MET A 222 -5.46 4.14 -11.55
N ILE A 223 -6.53 4.04 -12.34
CA ILE A 223 -7.51 2.97 -12.19
C ILE A 223 -8.09 2.57 -13.56
N GLY A 224 -8.47 1.31 -13.71
CA GLY A 224 -9.23 0.86 -14.88
C GLY A 224 -9.58 -0.63 -14.82
N ALA A 225 -10.56 -1.04 -15.62
CA ALA A 225 -10.86 -2.44 -15.85
C ALA A 225 -10.35 -2.86 -17.23
N VAL A 226 -9.39 -3.78 -17.24
CA VAL A 226 -8.75 -4.30 -18.45
C VAL A 226 -8.83 -5.82 -18.44
N ASN A 227 -9.39 -6.41 -19.49
CA ASN A 227 -9.69 -7.84 -19.61
C ASN A 227 -10.55 -8.40 -18.47
N GLY A 228 -11.49 -7.61 -17.96
CA GLY A 228 -12.33 -8.02 -16.84
C GLY A 228 -11.61 -8.11 -15.49
N GLU A 229 -10.39 -7.55 -15.38
CA GLU A 229 -9.68 -7.40 -14.12
C GLU A 229 -9.52 -5.92 -13.77
N LEU A 230 -9.76 -5.59 -12.50
CA LEU A 230 -9.50 -4.25 -11.97
C LEU A 230 -7.98 -4.05 -11.82
N LYS A 231 -7.47 -2.93 -12.32
CA LYS A 231 -6.09 -2.48 -12.19
C LYS A 231 -6.07 -1.17 -11.43
N GLU A 232 -5.39 -1.17 -10.30
CA GLU A 232 -5.27 -0.03 -9.38
C GLU A 232 -3.78 0.22 -9.13
N TYR A 233 -3.32 1.44 -9.39
CA TYR A 233 -1.95 1.86 -9.08
C TYR A 233 -1.96 3.26 -8.47
N ASN A 234 -1.40 3.39 -7.28
CA ASN A 234 -1.30 4.70 -6.64
C ASN A 234 -0.33 5.59 -7.44
N TYR A 235 -0.34 6.89 -7.14
CA TYR A 235 0.58 7.85 -7.76
C TYR A 235 2.05 7.44 -7.60
N ASP A 236 2.44 6.91 -6.44
CA ASP A 236 3.80 6.42 -6.20
C ASP A 236 4.13 5.17 -7.03
N ASP A 237 3.19 4.23 -7.16
CA ASP A 237 3.39 2.98 -7.92
C ASP A 237 3.74 3.26 -9.39
N ILE A 238 3.04 4.20 -10.03
CA ILE A 238 3.30 4.58 -11.43
C ILE A 238 4.52 5.48 -11.57
N LYS A 239 4.82 6.31 -10.55
CA LYS A 239 6.04 7.12 -10.51
C LYS A 239 7.30 6.26 -10.47
N ASP A 240 7.26 5.15 -9.75
CA ASP A 240 8.34 4.17 -9.68
C ASP A 240 8.44 3.35 -10.97
N LYS A 241 7.31 2.87 -11.49
CA LYS A 241 7.27 2.08 -12.74
C LYS A 241 7.57 2.89 -14.00
N LYS A 242 7.37 4.22 -13.97
CA LYS A 242 7.34 5.16 -15.12
C LYS A 242 6.24 4.89 -16.14
N LYS A 243 5.99 3.63 -16.48
CA LYS A 243 4.96 3.22 -17.43
C LYS A 243 4.47 1.81 -17.12
N GLU A 244 3.17 1.62 -17.13
CA GLU A 244 2.52 0.31 -17.18
C GLU A 244 1.70 0.23 -18.47
N SER A 245 1.88 -0.84 -19.25
CA SER A 245 1.22 -1.01 -20.56
C SER A 245 0.42 -2.29 -20.61
N PHE A 246 -0.75 -2.22 -21.25
CA PHE A 246 -1.66 -3.33 -21.47
C PHE A 246 -1.94 -3.43 -22.98
N ALA A 247 -1.22 -4.29 -23.70
CA ALA A 247 -1.34 -4.40 -25.14
C ALA A 247 -2.50 -5.30 -25.60
N LYS A 248 -3.25 -4.87 -26.63
CA LYS A 248 -4.30 -5.64 -27.34
C LYS A 248 -5.37 -6.24 -26.41
N ASN A 249 -5.88 -5.42 -25.50
CA ASN A 249 -6.84 -5.86 -24.50
C ASN A 249 -8.23 -5.32 -24.79
N LYS A 250 -9.22 -6.02 -24.23
CA LYS A 250 -10.55 -5.45 -24.06
C LYS A 250 -10.47 -4.51 -22.86
N VAL A 251 -10.54 -3.22 -23.12
CA VAL A 251 -10.56 -2.20 -22.07
C VAL A 251 -12.03 -1.88 -21.80
N ASP A 252 -12.52 -2.17 -20.61
CA ASP A 252 -13.89 -1.83 -20.23
C ASP A 252 -13.95 -0.35 -19.83
N TRP A 253 -12.95 0.14 -19.07
CA TRP A 253 -12.75 1.56 -18.78
C TRP A 253 -11.34 1.83 -18.22
N ILE A 254 -10.85 3.07 -18.34
CA ILE A 254 -9.53 3.49 -17.83
C ILE A 254 -9.51 4.99 -17.48
N GLY A 255 -8.85 5.36 -16.38
CA GLY A 255 -8.83 6.74 -15.92
C GLY A 255 -8.02 7.02 -14.65
N ILE A 256 -8.37 8.12 -14.00
CA ILE A 256 -7.77 8.63 -12.76
C ILE A 256 -8.90 8.84 -11.73
N THR A 257 -8.72 8.31 -10.53
CA THR A 257 -9.69 8.37 -9.43
C THR A 257 -9.13 9.09 -8.22
N ASP A 258 -9.98 9.89 -7.59
CA ASP A 258 -9.74 10.53 -6.30
C ASP A 258 -10.68 9.92 -5.24
N LYS A 259 -10.76 10.53 -4.05
CA LYS A 259 -11.70 10.09 -3.01
C LYS A 259 -13.14 10.05 -3.52
N TYR A 260 -13.63 11.16 -4.07
CA TYR A 260 -15.03 11.32 -4.50
C TYR A 260 -15.23 11.51 -6.01
N TRP A 261 -14.15 11.78 -6.75
CA TRP A 261 -14.20 12.17 -8.16
C TRP A 261 -13.57 11.08 -9.03
N LEU A 262 -14.03 10.99 -10.27
CA LEU A 262 -13.48 10.10 -11.28
C LEU A 262 -13.51 10.81 -12.64
N ALA A 263 -12.39 10.74 -13.36
CA ALA A 263 -12.38 10.91 -14.79
C ALA A 263 -11.93 9.59 -15.42
N ALA A 264 -12.78 8.98 -16.25
CA ALA A 264 -12.48 7.72 -16.90
C ALA A 264 -13.11 7.67 -18.29
N PHE A 265 -12.34 7.19 -19.27
CA PHE A 265 -12.90 6.82 -20.55
C PHE A 265 -13.37 5.37 -20.55
N ILE A 266 -14.45 5.14 -21.28
CA ILE A 266 -15.04 3.85 -21.61
C ILE A 266 -14.92 3.71 -23.13
N PRO A 267 -13.92 2.97 -23.64
CA PRO A 267 -13.72 2.85 -25.07
C PRO A 267 -14.79 1.98 -25.73
N ASP A 268 -14.86 2.04 -27.06
CA ASP A 268 -15.87 1.30 -27.82
C ASP A 268 -15.59 -0.21 -27.76
N SER A 269 -16.57 -0.99 -27.33
CA SER A 269 -16.40 -2.43 -27.08
C SER A 269 -16.18 -3.30 -28.32
N THR A 270 -16.34 -2.75 -29.53
CA THR A 270 -16.13 -3.46 -30.80
C THR A 270 -14.65 -3.61 -31.16
N GLN A 271 -13.76 -2.81 -30.59
CA GLN A 271 -12.32 -2.82 -30.88
C GLN A 271 -11.51 -3.35 -29.69
N THR A 272 -10.25 -3.68 -29.99
CA THR A 272 -9.23 -3.91 -28.96
C THR A 272 -8.29 -2.72 -28.90
N TYR A 273 -7.75 -2.47 -27.71
CA TYR A 273 -6.93 -1.29 -27.46
C TYR A 273 -5.61 -1.68 -26.79
N SER A 274 -4.58 -0.89 -27.06
CA SER A 274 -3.42 -0.80 -26.18
C SER A 274 -3.67 0.32 -25.19
N SER A 275 -3.69 0.04 -23.89
CA SER A 275 -3.84 1.06 -22.87
C SER A 275 -2.59 1.22 -22.02
N ASN A 276 -2.37 2.42 -21.48
CA ASN A 276 -1.18 2.74 -20.70
C ASN A 276 -1.52 3.61 -19.48
N PHE A 277 -0.76 3.39 -18.42
CA PHE A 277 -0.55 4.35 -17.34
C PHE A 277 0.87 4.88 -17.42
N ILE A 278 1.04 6.19 -17.53
CA ILE A 278 2.33 6.83 -17.78
C ILE A 278 2.57 7.90 -16.72
N TYR A 279 3.80 7.93 -16.21
CA TYR A 279 4.35 9.02 -15.42
C TYR A 279 5.39 9.81 -16.24
N GLY A 280 5.37 11.12 -16.07
CA GLY A 280 6.37 12.04 -16.59
C GLY A 280 6.53 13.26 -15.69
N ILE A 281 7.38 14.20 -16.11
CA ILE A 281 7.58 15.48 -15.44
C ILE A 281 7.35 16.59 -16.47
N LYS A 282 6.51 17.57 -16.15
CA LYS A 282 6.28 18.77 -16.97
C LYS A 282 6.45 20.01 -16.10
N SER A 283 7.33 20.92 -16.50
CA SER A 283 7.62 22.17 -15.75
C SER A 283 7.95 21.94 -14.27
N GLY A 284 8.64 20.84 -13.95
CA GLY A 284 9.02 20.47 -12.58
C GLY A 284 7.91 19.83 -11.73
N LEU A 285 6.70 19.64 -12.29
CA LEU A 285 5.58 18.99 -11.63
C LEU A 285 5.38 17.55 -12.13
N ASP A 286 4.90 16.67 -11.24
CA ASP A 286 4.59 15.28 -11.55
C ASP A 286 3.36 15.21 -12.46
N LYS A 287 3.51 14.54 -13.61
CA LYS A 287 2.48 14.36 -14.63
C LYS A 287 2.10 12.88 -14.72
N TYR A 288 0.81 12.61 -14.63
CA TYR A 288 0.21 11.28 -14.76
C TYR A 288 -0.72 11.24 -15.97
N GLN A 289 -0.76 10.11 -16.66
CA GLN A 289 -1.60 9.92 -17.84
C GLN A 289 -2.18 8.51 -17.88
N ALA A 290 -3.49 8.42 -18.10
CA ALA A 290 -4.19 7.21 -18.51
C ALA A 290 -4.58 7.36 -19.97
N ASP A 291 -4.15 6.45 -20.84
CA ASP A 291 -4.50 6.51 -22.26
C ASP A 291 -4.84 5.15 -22.84
N PHE A 292 -5.54 5.17 -23.98
CA PHE A 292 -5.68 4.01 -24.84
C PHE A 292 -5.55 4.40 -26.31
N LEU A 293 -5.14 3.43 -27.12
CA LEU A 293 -4.96 3.53 -28.57
C LEU A 293 -5.59 2.32 -29.24
N SER A 294 -6.46 2.55 -30.23
CA SER A 294 -7.12 1.49 -30.99
C SER A 294 -6.14 0.71 -31.86
N THR A 295 -6.55 -0.45 -32.38
CA THR A 295 -5.87 -1.07 -33.51
C THR A 295 -5.92 -0.17 -34.75
N THR A 296 -4.94 -0.34 -35.64
CA THR A 296 -4.87 0.37 -36.92
C THR A 296 -6.07 0.04 -37.78
N GLN A 297 -6.78 1.07 -38.21
CA GLN A 297 -7.91 1.01 -39.11
C GLN A 297 -7.45 1.46 -40.49
N ILE A 298 -7.81 0.68 -41.51
CA ILE A 298 -7.57 1.01 -42.92
C ILE A 298 -8.90 1.52 -43.48
N ILE A 299 -8.92 2.76 -43.92
CA ILE A 299 -10.13 3.39 -44.50
C ILE A 299 -9.85 3.64 -45.98
N GLU A 300 -10.55 2.90 -46.83
CA GLU A 300 -10.45 3.00 -48.28
C GLU A 300 -10.88 4.39 -48.80
N ALA A 301 -10.50 4.73 -50.03
CA ALA A 301 -10.92 5.97 -50.68
C ALA A 301 -12.46 6.02 -50.81
N GLY A 302 -13.07 7.13 -50.38
CA GLY A 302 -14.53 7.29 -50.27
C GLY A 302 -15.16 6.56 -49.07
N GLY A 303 -14.37 5.83 -48.29
CA GLY A 303 -14.83 5.09 -47.11
C GLY A 303 -15.01 5.94 -45.87
N ASN A 304 -15.71 5.36 -44.88
CA ASN A 304 -15.88 5.94 -43.56
C ASN A 304 -15.56 4.92 -42.46
N PHE A 305 -15.19 5.43 -41.28
CA PHE A 305 -15.06 4.62 -40.07
C PHE A 305 -15.47 5.43 -38.85
N GLU A 306 -16.15 4.79 -37.91
CA GLU A 306 -16.74 5.43 -36.74
C GLU A 306 -16.47 4.62 -35.48
N LEU A 307 -16.17 5.31 -34.37
CA LEU A 307 -16.08 4.74 -33.02
C LEU A 307 -16.80 5.63 -32.02
N THR A 308 -17.49 5.01 -31.06
CA THR A 308 -18.16 5.74 -29.99
C THR A 308 -17.53 5.41 -28.64
N HIS A 309 -16.81 6.37 -28.09
CA HIS A 309 -16.26 6.31 -26.74
C HIS A 309 -17.20 7.03 -25.78
N LYS A 310 -17.10 6.74 -24.49
CA LYS A 310 -17.71 7.56 -23.45
C LYS A 310 -16.65 8.09 -22.50
N LEU A 311 -16.90 9.25 -21.93
CA LEU A 311 -16.10 9.87 -20.88
C LEU A 311 -17.00 10.11 -19.67
N PHE A 312 -16.72 9.43 -18.57
CA PHE A 312 -17.28 9.79 -17.27
C PHE A 312 -16.35 10.84 -16.64
N ALA A 313 -16.89 11.99 -16.29
CA ALA A 313 -16.15 13.04 -15.58
C ALA A 313 -17.07 13.67 -14.52
N GLY A 314 -17.00 13.16 -13.29
CA GLY A 314 -17.89 13.64 -12.24
C GLY A 314 -17.77 12.91 -10.90
N ALA A 315 -18.83 13.02 -10.12
CA ALA A 315 -18.89 12.48 -8.76
C ALA A 315 -19.28 11.00 -8.74
N LYS A 316 -18.56 10.22 -7.93
CA LYS A 316 -18.75 8.77 -7.77
C LYS A 316 -19.96 8.45 -6.89
N LYS A 317 -21.17 8.62 -7.44
CA LYS A 317 -22.42 8.18 -6.80
C LYS A 317 -22.65 6.70 -7.04
N VAL A 318 -22.95 5.95 -5.98
CA VAL A 318 -23.03 4.48 -6.07
C VAL A 318 -24.13 4.04 -7.03
N ASP A 319 -25.36 4.53 -6.83
CA ASP A 319 -26.52 4.17 -7.67
C ASP A 319 -26.33 4.58 -9.14
N LEU A 320 -25.59 5.67 -9.38
CA LEU A 320 -25.32 6.17 -10.73
C LEU A 320 -24.32 5.28 -11.48
N LEU A 321 -23.24 4.88 -10.82
CA LEU A 321 -22.25 3.99 -11.42
C LEU A 321 -22.87 2.61 -11.69
N ASP A 322 -23.68 2.07 -10.76
CA ASP A 322 -24.42 0.81 -10.96
C ASP A 322 -25.41 0.92 -12.13
N LYS A 323 -26.09 2.06 -12.29
CA LYS A 323 -26.96 2.33 -13.44
C LYS A 323 -26.18 2.35 -14.74
N TYR A 324 -25.03 3.02 -14.81
CA TYR A 324 -24.22 3.05 -16.03
C TYR A 324 -23.60 1.69 -16.35
N GLU A 325 -23.15 0.95 -15.35
CA GLU A 325 -22.65 -0.43 -15.49
C GLU A 325 -23.68 -1.31 -16.19
N SER A 326 -24.92 -1.29 -15.70
CA SER A 326 -26.01 -2.09 -16.29
C SER A 326 -26.49 -1.57 -17.65
N GLN A 327 -26.66 -0.24 -17.82
CA GLN A 327 -27.16 0.36 -19.05
C GLN A 327 -26.18 0.26 -20.22
N HIS A 328 -24.88 0.37 -19.95
CA HIS A 328 -23.84 0.37 -20.97
C HIS A 328 -22.98 -0.90 -20.97
N ASN A 329 -23.30 -1.88 -20.13
CA ASN A 329 -22.55 -3.13 -19.97
C ASN A 329 -21.06 -2.90 -19.69
N ILE A 330 -20.75 -1.93 -18.81
CA ILE A 330 -19.39 -1.54 -18.44
C ILE A 330 -18.98 -2.39 -17.24
N LYS A 331 -18.12 -3.39 -17.46
CA LYS A 331 -17.74 -4.32 -16.38
C LYS A 331 -16.97 -3.62 -15.26
N LEU A 332 -17.31 -3.95 -14.02
CA LEU A 332 -16.60 -3.51 -12.81
C LEU A 332 -16.58 -1.99 -12.64
N PHE A 333 -17.55 -1.28 -13.19
CA PHE A 333 -17.57 0.18 -13.12
C PHE A 333 -17.94 0.66 -11.71
N ASP A 334 -18.75 -0.11 -10.99
CA ASP A 334 -19.02 0.07 -9.56
C ASP A 334 -17.75 0.07 -8.69
N ARG A 335 -16.70 -0.64 -9.12
CA ARG A 335 -15.40 -0.71 -8.45
C ARG A 335 -14.53 0.54 -8.60
N ALA A 336 -14.98 1.55 -9.34
CA ALA A 336 -14.36 2.87 -9.26
C ALA A 336 -14.48 3.50 -7.86
N ILE A 337 -15.42 2.98 -7.05
CA ILE A 337 -15.52 3.23 -5.62
C ILE A 337 -14.78 2.11 -4.88
N ASP A 338 -13.70 2.47 -4.20
CA ASP A 338 -12.94 1.54 -3.37
C ASP A 338 -13.75 1.16 -2.12
N PHE A 339 -14.57 0.13 -2.23
CA PHE A 339 -15.30 -0.49 -1.12
C PHE A 339 -14.43 -1.42 -0.25
N GLY A 340 -13.12 -1.51 -0.55
CA GLY A 340 -12.14 -2.32 0.17
C GLY A 340 -12.32 -3.84 0.00
N TRP A 341 -11.51 -4.60 0.75
CA TRP A 341 -11.54 -6.07 0.74
C TRP A 341 -12.95 -6.61 1.05
N PHE A 342 -13.66 -5.99 2.00
CA PHE A 342 -14.97 -6.46 2.46
C PHE A 342 -16.14 -6.04 1.55
N TYR A 343 -15.94 -5.95 0.23
CA TYR A 343 -16.97 -5.58 -0.76
C TYR A 343 -18.33 -6.26 -0.54
N ILE A 344 -18.31 -7.57 -0.23
CA ILE A 344 -19.52 -8.38 0.02
C ILE A 344 -20.33 -7.89 1.23
N LEU A 345 -19.69 -7.21 2.19
CA LEU A 345 -20.36 -6.61 3.35
C LEU A 345 -20.62 -5.12 3.15
N THR A 346 -19.65 -4.38 2.61
CA THR A 346 -19.74 -2.91 2.46
C THR A 346 -20.84 -2.48 1.52
N LYS A 347 -20.94 -3.08 0.32
CA LYS A 347 -21.96 -2.68 -0.67
C LYS A 347 -23.39 -2.94 -0.17
N PRO A 348 -23.74 -4.11 0.41
CA PRO A 348 -25.08 -4.31 0.99
C PRO A 348 -25.38 -3.40 2.18
N ILE A 349 -24.38 -3.09 3.02
CA ILE A 349 -24.56 -2.14 4.14
C ILE A 349 -24.89 -0.75 3.61
N PHE A 350 -24.18 -0.27 2.57
CA PHE A 350 -24.50 0.98 1.90
C PHE A 350 -25.92 0.95 1.33
N ASN A 351 -26.28 -0.10 0.60
CA ASN A 351 -27.62 -0.22 0.01
C ASN A 351 -28.72 -0.19 1.08
N ALA A 352 -28.50 -0.84 2.22
CA ALA A 352 -29.42 -0.78 3.36
C ALA A 352 -29.49 0.64 3.95
N MET A 353 -28.36 1.33 4.12
CA MET A 353 -28.32 2.71 4.60
C MET A 353 -29.03 3.67 3.64
N ASN A 354 -28.79 3.55 2.33
CA ASN A 354 -29.43 4.35 1.30
C ASN A 354 -30.95 4.08 1.26
N PHE A 355 -31.35 2.81 1.36
CA PHE A 355 -32.77 2.43 1.47
C PHE A 355 -33.44 3.16 2.63
N PHE A 356 -32.91 3.10 3.86
CA PHE A 356 -33.50 3.82 4.99
C PHE A 356 -33.41 5.34 4.85
N TYR A 357 -32.36 5.85 4.21
CA TYR A 357 -32.23 7.28 3.93
C TYR A 357 -33.35 7.80 3.03
N LEU A 358 -33.78 7.03 2.02
CA LEU A 358 -34.89 7.41 1.16
C LEU A 358 -36.23 7.57 1.91
N TYR A 359 -36.41 6.88 3.05
CA TYR A 359 -37.61 7.03 3.90
C TYR A 359 -37.46 8.11 4.98
N VAL A 360 -36.27 8.23 5.59
CA VAL A 360 -36.07 9.10 6.77
C VAL A 360 -35.54 10.49 6.39
N GLY A 361 -34.81 10.59 5.27
CA GLY A 361 -34.15 11.83 4.82
C GLY A 361 -32.92 12.23 5.64
N ASN A 362 -32.41 11.37 6.53
CA ASN A 362 -31.23 11.67 7.37
C ASN A 362 -30.30 10.44 7.47
N PHE A 363 -29.09 10.57 6.94
CA PHE A 363 -28.12 9.47 6.90
C PHE A 363 -27.68 9.00 8.28
N GLY A 364 -27.57 9.88 9.26
CA GLY A 364 -27.18 9.47 10.61
C GLY A 364 -28.24 8.61 11.30
N ILE A 365 -29.52 8.90 11.08
CA ILE A 365 -30.61 8.03 11.57
C ILE A 365 -30.61 6.69 10.81
N SER A 366 -30.35 6.70 9.50
CA SER A 366 -30.21 5.47 8.71
C SER A 366 -29.08 4.58 9.23
N ILE A 367 -27.92 5.15 9.59
CA ILE A 367 -26.81 4.42 10.23
C ILE A 367 -27.28 3.78 11.55
N MET A 368 -28.02 4.50 12.37
CA MET A 368 -28.54 3.98 13.64
C MET A 368 -29.49 2.79 13.41
N ILE A 369 -30.42 2.90 12.46
CA ILE A 369 -31.36 1.83 12.11
C ILE A 369 -30.61 0.58 11.65
N VAL A 370 -29.67 0.73 10.71
CA VAL A 370 -28.85 -0.37 10.21
C VAL A 370 -28.02 -1.00 11.34
N THR A 371 -27.46 -0.18 12.22
CA THR A 371 -26.71 -0.67 13.40
C THR A 371 -27.59 -1.50 14.34
N ILE A 372 -28.84 -1.09 14.57
CA ILE A 372 -29.81 -1.83 15.39
C ILE A 372 -30.14 -3.18 14.74
N ILE A 373 -30.42 -3.19 13.44
CA ILE A 373 -30.73 -4.42 12.69
C ILE A 373 -29.57 -5.42 12.77
N ILE A 374 -28.33 -4.94 12.56
CA ILE A 374 -27.12 -5.76 12.68
C ILE A 374 -27.00 -6.31 14.11
N LYS A 375 -27.22 -5.48 15.14
CA LYS A 375 -27.18 -5.93 16.54
C LYS A 375 -28.25 -6.98 16.86
N ILE A 376 -29.46 -6.85 16.31
CA ILE A 376 -30.53 -7.84 16.46
C ILE A 376 -30.14 -9.16 15.80
N ALA A 377 -29.62 -9.11 14.57
CA ALA A 377 -29.14 -10.30 13.87
C ALA A 377 -28.01 -11.00 14.66
N MET A 378 -27.10 -10.21 15.23
CA MET A 378 -25.99 -10.73 16.06
C MET A 378 -26.39 -11.07 17.50
N PHE A 379 -27.64 -10.80 17.92
CA PHE A 379 -28.06 -10.92 19.33
C PHE A 379 -27.92 -12.35 19.85
N THR A 380 -28.26 -13.35 19.04
CA THR A 380 -28.18 -14.77 19.43
C THR A 380 -26.75 -15.18 19.76
N LEU A 381 -25.79 -14.73 18.95
CA LEU A 381 -24.37 -14.96 19.14
C LEU A 381 -23.84 -14.16 20.35
N ALA A 382 -24.19 -12.88 20.44
CA ALA A 382 -23.81 -12.02 21.55
C ALA A 382 -24.28 -12.61 22.89
N ASN A 383 -25.53 -13.07 22.98
CA ASN A 383 -26.09 -13.71 24.17
C ASN A 383 -25.32 -14.98 24.57
N LYS A 384 -24.94 -15.84 23.61
CA LYS A 384 -24.09 -17.01 23.88
C LYS A 384 -22.74 -16.61 24.48
N SER A 385 -22.12 -15.55 23.97
CA SER A 385 -20.86 -15.03 24.50
C SER A 385 -21.01 -14.43 25.91
N TYR A 386 -22.07 -13.65 26.15
CA TYR A 386 -22.39 -13.13 27.48
C TYR A 386 -22.59 -14.24 28.51
N ARG A 387 -23.27 -15.33 28.15
CA ARG A 387 -23.40 -16.52 29.02
C ARG A 387 -22.05 -17.14 29.36
N SER A 388 -21.15 -17.25 28.39
CA SER A 388 -19.78 -17.75 28.60
C SER A 388 -18.97 -16.85 29.53
N MET A 389 -19.06 -15.53 29.34
CA MET A 389 -18.40 -14.55 30.21
C MET A 389 -18.94 -14.56 31.64
N LYS A 390 -20.26 -14.69 31.83
CA LYS A 390 -20.84 -14.82 33.18
C LYS A 390 -20.30 -16.03 33.92
N ARG A 391 -20.17 -17.18 33.25
CA ARG A 391 -19.57 -18.39 33.85
C ARG A 391 -18.10 -18.18 34.18
N MET A 392 -17.35 -17.49 33.32
CA MET A 392 -15.95 -17.12 33.58
C MET A 392 -15.81 -16.23 34.83
N LYS A 393 -16.70 -15.25 35.01
CA LYS A 393 -16.75 -14.40 36.20
C LYS A 393 -16.90 -15.22 37.49
N ASN A 394 -17.77 -16.22 37.47
CA ASN A 394 -17.98 -17.10 38.63
C ASN A 394 -16.73 -17.93 38.99
N LEU A 395 -15.83 -18.16 38.03
CA LEU A 395 -14.58 -18.89 38.25
C LEU A 395 -13.40 -18.01 38.66
N GLN A 396 -13.51 -16.68 38.59
CA GLN A 396 -12.45 -15.75 39.04
C GLN A 396 -11.87 -16.07 40.43
N PRO A 397 -12.67 -16.33 41.49
CA PRO A 397 -12.11 -16.63 42.81
C PRO A 397 -11.30 -17.94 42.82
N GLN A 398 -11.71 -18.95 42.04
CA GLN A 398 -10.95 -20.21 41.93
C GLN A 398 -9.65 -19.99 41.14
N MET A 399 -9.67 -19.13 40.13
CA MET A 399 -8.48 -18.76 39.38
C MET A 399 -7.49 -17.95 40.22
N GLU A 400 -7.97 -17.05 41.08
CA GLU A 400 -7.14 -16.30 42.04
C GLU A 400 -6.48 -17.24 43.04
N ARG A 401 -7.25 -18.18 43.60
CA ARG A 401 -6.70 -19.23 44.48
C ARG A 401 -5.61 -20.06 43.79
N LEU A 402 -5.79 -20.43 42.51
CA LEU A 402 -4.75 -21.14 41.75
C LEU A 402 -3.51 -20.27 41.53
N LYS A 403 -3.66 -18.96 41.28
CA LYS A 403 -2.54 -18.01 41.14
C LYS A 403 -1.75 -17.86 42.44
N GLU A 404 -2.43 -17.86 43.58
CA GLU A 404 -1.79 -17.81 44.90
C GLU A 404 -1.04 -19.12 45.19
N LEU A 405 -1.67 -20.28 44.94
CA LEU A 405 -1.08 -21.60 45.19
C LEU A 405 0.13 -21.91 44.30
N TYR A 406 0.16 -21.39 43.07
CA TYR A 406 1.19 -21.67 42.07
C TYR A 406 1.93 -20.41 41.61
N ALA A 407 2.07 -19.41 42.49
CA ALA A 407 2.73 -18.14 42.18
C ALA A 407 4.16 -18.33 41.65
N ASP A 408 4.89 -19.32 42.19
CA ASP A 408 6.28 -19.60 41.85
C ASP A 408 6.45 -20.54 40.63
N ASP A 409 5.39 -21.26 40.23
CA ASP A 409 5.40 -22.19 39.10
C ASP A 409 4.36 -21.82 38.04
N LYS A 410 4.74 -20.88 37.17
CA LYS A 410 3.91 -20.39 36.06
C LYS A 410 3.52 -21.47 35.06
N ALA A 411 4.33 -22.52 34.92
CA ALA A 411 4.02 -23.60 33.98
C ALA A 411 2.87 -24.46 34.51
N ARG A 412 2.93 -24.83 35.80
CA ARG A 412 1.87 -25.57 36.49
C ARG A 412 0.60 -24.74 36.65
N LEU A 413 0.73 -23.45 36.96
CA LEU A 413 -0.39 -22.51 37.00
C LEU A 413 -1.20 -22.53 35.70
N ASN A 414 -0.54 -22.44 34.54
CA ASN A 414 -1.23 -22.45 33.25
C ASN A 414 -1.92 -23.79 32.96
N GLN A 415 -1.34 -24.91 33.39
CA GLN A 415 -1.93 -26.24 33.23
C GLN A 415 -3.20 -26.40 34.09
N GLU A 416 -3.17 -25.97 35.35
CA GLU A 416 -4.32 -26.04 36.25
C GLU A 416 -5.45 -25.09 35.82
N ILE A 417 -5.12 -23.88 35.36
CA ILE A 417 -6.10 -22.95 34.78
C ILE A 417 -6.79 -23.57 33.55
N MET A 418 -6.03 -24.19 32.65
CA MET A 418 -6.61 -24.86 31.48
C MET A 418 -7.41 -26.10 31.85
N GLY A 419 -6.97 -26.85 32.88
CA GLY A 419 -7.69 -27.97 33.45
C GLY A 419 -9.04 -27.54 34.03
N LEU A 420 -9.07 -26.41 34.75
CA LEU A 420 -10.28 -25.81 35.29
C LEU A 420 -11.27 -25.44 34.18
N TYR A 421 -10.82 -24.77 33.11
CA TYR A 421 -11.68 -24.46 31.96
C TYR A 421 -12.28 -25.69 31.29
N LYS A 422 -11.49 -26.77 31.16
CA LYS A 422 -11.96 -28.04 30.57
C LYS A 422 -12.99 -28.74 31.46
N ARG A 423 -12.77 -28.79 32.78
CA ARG A 423 -13.70 -29.39 33.75
C ARG A 423 -15.05 -28.68 33.75
N GLU A 424 -15.02 -27.35 33.72
CA GLU A 424 -16.22 -26.50 33.72
C GLU A 424 -16.85 -26.33 32.32
N LYS A 425 -16.28 -26.98 31.29
CA LYS A 425 -16.72 -26.90 29.87
C LYS A 425 -16.86 -25.46 29.37
N ILE A 426 -15.95 -24.58 29.77
CA ILE A 426 -15.93 -23.18 29.35
C ILE A 426 -14.86 -22.99 28.27
N ASN A 427 -15.27 -22.44 27.13
CA ASN A 427 -14.35 -22.07 26.07
C ASN A 427 -13.91 -20.60 26.25
N PRO A 428 -12.63 -20.33 26.56
CA PRO A 428 -12.13 -18.96 26.75
C PRO A 428 -12.25 -18.08 25.48
N ILE A 429 -12.31 -18.69 24.29
CA ILE A 429 -12.45 -17.99 23.00
C ILE A 429 -13.90 -17.54 22.76
N SER A 430 -14.89 -18.21 23.37
CA SER A 430 -16.30 -17.83 23.20
C SER A 430 -16.63 -16.44 23.76
N GLY A 431 -15.79 -15.89 24.65
CA GLY A 431 -15.92 -14.52 25.16
C GLY A 431 -15.52 -13.44 24.15
N CYS A 432 -14.58 -13.70 23.25
CA CYS A 432 -14.12 -12.72 22.25
C CYS A 432 -14.76 -12.91 20.86
N LEU A 433 -15.52 -13.98 20.64
CA LEU A 433 -16.14 -14.31 19.36
C LEU A 433 -17.07 -13.21 18.79
N PRO A 434 -17.93 -12.54 19.58
CA PRO A 434 -18.74 -11.44 19.04
C PRO A 434 -17.88 -10.25 18.60
N LEU A 435 -16.81 -9.94 19.34
CA LEU A 435 -15.90 -8.85 18.98
C LEU A 435 -15.21 -9.15 17.65
N LEU A 436 -14.77 -10.39 17.44
CA LEU A 436 -14.12 -10.82 16.20
C LEU A 436 -15.05 -10.67 14.98
N ILE A 437 -16.33 -11.04 15.11
CA ILE A 437 -17.31 -10.89 14.02
C ILE A 437 -17.75 -9.42 13.84
N GLN A 438 -17.74 -8.63 14.91
CA GLN A 438 -18.07 -7.21 14.84
C GLN A 438 -16.98 -6.38 14.13
N ILE A 439 -15.71 -6.79 14.19
CA ILE A 439 -14.59 -6.07 13.56
C ILE A 439 -14.80 -5.86 12.05
N PRO A 440 -15.06 -6.90 11.22
CA PRO A 440 -15.34 -6.71 9.79
C PRO A 440 -16.54 -5.81 9.51
N VAL A 441 -17.60 -5.92 10.31
CA VAL A 441 -18.81 -5.08 10.15
C VAL A 441 -18.52 -3.62 10.46
N PHE A 442 -17.78 -3.34 11.55
CA PHE A 442 -17.33 -2.00 11.89
C PHE A 442 -16.47 -1.39 10.78
N PHE A 443 -15.46 -2.12 10.29
CA PHE A 443 -14.63 -1.65 9.17
C PHE A 443 -15.47 -1.42 7.91
N SER A 444 -16.51 -2.22 7.68
CA SER A 444 -17.39 -2.05 6.54
C SER A 444 -18.20 -0.75 6.62
N ILE A 445 -18.84 -0.49 7.77
CA ILE A 445 -19.58 0.77 8.00
C ILE A 445 -18.63 1.97 7.90
N TYR A 446 -17.45 1.89 8.55
CA TYR A 446 -16.44 2.94 8.47
C TYR A 446 -16.00 3.23 7.02
N LYS A 447 -15.74 2.19 6.23
CA LYS A 447 -15.36 2.34 4.82
C LYS A 447 -16.47 2.99 4.00
N VAL A 448 -17.74 2.58 4.21
CA VAL A 448 -18.90 3.20 3.56
C VAL A 448 -18.97 4.69 3.88
N LEU A 449 -18.87 5.07 5.16
CA LEU A 449 -18.88 6.49 5.57
C LEU A 449 -17.73 7.30 4.99
N TYR A 450 -16.56 6.68 4.86
CA TYR A 450 -15.38 7.37 4.40
C TYR A 450 -15.35 7.58 2.88
N VAL A 451 -15.89 6.65 2.08
CA VAL A 451 -15.70 6.64 0.62
C VAL A 451 -16.91 7.15 -0.16
N THR A 452 -18.11 7.08 0.39
CA THR A 452 -19.34 7.44 -0.36
C THR A 452 -19.55 8.95 -0.38
N ILE A 453 -19.80 9.52 -1.56
CA ILE A 453 -20.03 10.95 -1.74
C ILE A 453 -21.34 11.41 -1.08
N GLU A 454 -22.29 10.50 -0.93
CA GLU A 454 -23.58 10.70 -0.27
C GLU A 454 -23.42 11.14 1.19
N MET A 455 -22.32 10.75 1.85
CA MET A 455 -22.01 11.10 3.23
C MET A 455 -21.27 12.42 3.36
N ARG A 456 -20.69 12.93 2.26
CA ARG A 456 -19.95 14.19 2.24
C ARG A 456 -20.90 15.34 2.53
N HIS A 457 -20.60 16.11 3.57
CA HIS A 457 -21.40 17.27 4.00
C HIS A 457 -22.84 16.88 4.40
N ALA A 458 -23.09 15.60 4.72
CA ALA A 458 -24.40 15.14 5.16
C ALA A 458 -24.58 15.50 6.65
N PRO A 459 -25.62 16.28 7.01
CA PRO A 459 -25.87 16.63 8.40
C PRO A 459 -26.45 15.43 9.18
N PHE A 460 -26.24 15.43 10.49
CA PHE A 460 -26.88 14.47 11.40
C PHE A 460 -27.81 15.15 12.39
N PHE A 461 -27.31 15.48 13.58
CA PHE A 461 -28.07 16.02 14.69
C PHE A 461 -27.19 16.99 15.51
N GLY A 462 -27.77 18.11 15.95
CA GLY A 462 -27.05 19.13 16.71
C GLY A 462 -25.94 19.80 15.89
N TRP A 463 -24.70 19.73 16.38
CA TRP A 463 -23.50 20.37 15.82
C TRP A 463 -22.80 19.57 14.71
N ILE A 464 -23.31 18.38 14.35
CA ILE A 464 -22.73 17.55 13.30
C ILE A 464 -23.35 17.93 11.96
N HIS A 465 -22.57 18.69 11.17
CA HIS A 465 -22.95 19.14 9.83
C HIS A 465 -22.30 18.30 8.70
N ASP A 466 -21.34 17.43 9.03
CA ASP A 466 -20.70 16.52 8.07
C ASP A 466 -20.38 15.17 8.70
N LEU A 467 -21.09 14.12 8.28
CA LEU A 467 -20.86 12.73 8.71
C LEU A 467 -19.56 12.12 8.16
N SER A 468 -18.96 12.70 7.12
CA SER A 468 -17.70 12.23 6.52
C SER A 468 -16.45 12.80 7.20
N ALA A 469 -16.63 13.80 8.07
CA ALA A 469 -15.57 14.49 8.80
C ALA A 469 -15.52 14.08 10.29
N PRO A 470 -14.38 14.28 10.96
CA PRO A 470 -14.29 14.13 12.43
C PRO A 470 -15.23 15.11 13.15
N ASP A 471 -15.68 14.73 14.36
CA ASP A 471 -16.48 15.60 15.23
C ASP A 471 -15.74 16.93 15.49
N PRO A 472 -16.32 18.10 15.14
CA PRO A 472 -15.67 19.40 15.27
C PRO A 472 -15.66 19.91 16.71
N THR A 473 -16.42 19.31 17.61
CA THR A 473 -16.44 19.71 19.03
C THR A 473 -15.17 19.26 19.73
N THR A 474 -14.76 20.02 20.74
CA THR A 474 -13.62 19.69 21.61
C THR A 474 -13.85 20.31 22.98
N ILE A 475 -13.16 19.83 24.01
CA ILE A 475 -13.19 20.52 25.33
C ILE A 475 -12.61 21.94 25.21
N PHE A 476 -11.65 22.16 24.30
CA PHE A 476 -10.91 23.41 24.15
C PHE A 476 -11.68 24.51 23.44
N ASN A 477 -12.54 24.16 22.46
CA ASN A 477 -13.45 25.10 21.81
C ASN A 477 -14.80 25.23 22.55
N LEU A 478 -14.85 24.85 23.83
CA LEU A 478 -16.07 24.80 24.65
C LEU A 478 -17.20 24.04 23.94
N PHE A 479 -16.89 22.89 23.33
CA PHE A 479 -17.84 22.07 22.57
C PHE A 479 -18.50 22.82 21.40
N GLY A 480 -17.73 23.68 20.71
CA GLY A 480 -18.18 24.41 19.52
C GLY A 480 -18.71 25.82 19.79
N LEU A 481 -18.66 26.31 21.04
CA LEU A 481 -19.02 27.70 21.40
C LEU A 481 -18.01 28.73 20.89
N LEU A 482 -16.75 28.34 20.69
CA LEU A 482 -15.71 29.23 20.15
C LEU A 482 -15.35 28.80 18.72
N PRO A 483 -15.31 29.72 17.73
CA PRO A 483 -15.03 29.42 16.33
C PRO A 483 -13.52 29.27 16.07
N PHE A 484 -12.86 28.37 16.80
CA PHE A 484 -11.47 27.99 16.53
C PHE A 484 -11.29 26.48 16.61
N ALA A 485 -10.49 25.93 15.70
CA ALA A 485 -10.09 24.53 15.71
C ALA A 485 -8.72 24.41 16.40
N PRO A 486 -8.61 23.73 17.56
CA PRO A 486 -7.32 23.44 18.16
C PRO A 486 -6.52 22.45 17.28
N PRO A 487 -5.19 22.34 17.46
CA PRO A 487 -4.38 21.35 16.75
C PRO A 487 -4.97 19.93 16.84
N SER A 488 -4.86 19.15 15.75
CA SER A 488 -5.59 17.88 15.57
C SER A 488 -5.45 16.85 16.70
N PHE A 489 -4.35 16.87 17.46
CA PHE A 489 -4.15 15.97 18.60
C PHE A 489 -4.97 16.35 19.85
N LEU A 490 -5.51 17.58 19.91
CA LEU A 490 -6.39 18.08 20.98
C LEU A 490 -7.87 18.03 20.61
N MET A 491 -8.21 17.60 19.39
CA MET A 491 -9.59 17.51 18.90
C MET A 491 -10.26 16.22 19.38
N ILE A 492 -10.54 16.13 20.68
CA ILE A 492 -11.36 15.04 21.25
C ILE A 492 -12.81 15.53 21.34
N GLY A 493 -13.64 15.07 20.40
CA GLY A 493 -15.05 15.43 20.32
C GLY A 493 -15.95 14.79 21.37
N VAL A 494 -17.17 15.32 21.46
CA VAL A 494 -18.21 14.83 22.36
C VAL A 494 -18.52 13.36 22.07
N TRP A 495 -18.61 12.96 20.80
CA TRP A 495 -18.90 11.56 20.45
C TRP A 495 -17.81 10.58 20.92
N PRO A 496 -16.51 10.81 20.68
CA PRO A 496 -15.44 10.04 21.31
C PRO A 496 -15.51 9.97 22.83
N ILE A 497 -15.90 11.06 23.52
CA ILE A 497 -16.06 11.08 24.98
C ILE A 497 -17.23 10.20 25.42
N ILE A 498 -18.39 10.31 24.76
CA ILE A 498 -19.54 9.44 25.01
C ILE A 498 -19.17 7.97 24.74
N MET A 499 -18.42 7.69 23.67
CA MET A 499 -17.91 6.35 23.38
C MET A 499 -16.98 5.86 24.50
N ALA A 500 -16.05 6.68 24.97
CA ALA A 500 -15.16 6.32 26.08
C ALA A 500 -15.94 6.04 27.38
N LEU A 501 -16.93 6.87 27.71
CA LEU A 501 -17.79 6.70 28.88
C LEU A 501 -18.62 5.43 28.78
N THR A 502 -19.27 5.19 27.63
CA THR A 502 -20.06 3.97 27.40
C THR A 502 -19.20 2.72 27.41
N MET A 503 -17.99 2.77 26.84
CA MET A 503 -17.00 1.70 26.94
C MET A 503 -16.56 1.45 28.40
N TYR A 504 -16.35 2.50 29.18
CA TYR A 504 -16.03 2.38 30.61
C TYR A 504 -17.15 1.69 31.41
N LEU A 505 -18.41 2.10 31.17
CA LEU A 505 -19.57 1.46 31.77
C LEU A 505 -19.69 -0.01 31.33
N GLN A 506 -19.51 -0.29 30.03
CA GLN A 506 -19.52 -1.64 29.48
C GLN A 506 -18.40 -2.51 30.08
N GLN A 507 -17.21 -1.95 30.32
CA GLN A 507 -16.09 -2.64 30.97
C GLN A 507 -16.38 -2.93 32.44
N LYS A 508 -17.02 -2.02 33.19
CA LYS A 508 -17.45 -2.29 34.58
C LYS A 508 -18.47 -3.43 34.67
N MET A 509 -19.33 -3.55 33.67
CA MET A 509 -20.34 -4.61 33.60
C MET A 509 -19.77 -5.95 33.12
N SER A 510 -18.70 -5.92 32.32
CA SER A 510 -18.05 -7.11 31.78
C SER A 510 -16.97 -7.63 32.74
N PRO A 511 -16.86 -8.96 32.97
CA PRO A 511 -15.73 -9.49 33.73
C PRO A 511 -14.42 -9.15 33.01
N GLN A 512 -13.42 -8.68 33.76
CA GLN A 512 -12.10 -8.43 33.18
C GLN A 512 -11.53 -9.73 32.64
N PRO A 513 -11.07 -9.76 31.37
CA PRO A 513 -10.52 -10.98 30.79
C PRO A 513 -9.29 -11.39 31.59
N ALA A 514 -9.27 -12.64 32.06
CA ALA A 514 -8.06 -13.26 32.58
C ALA A 514 -7.10 -13.47 31.41
N ASP A 515 -6.17 -12.54 31.24
CA ASP A 515 -5.33 -12.28 30.06
C ASP A 515 -4.95 -13.51 29.20
N PRO A 516 -5.79 -13.89 28.21
CA PRO A 516 -5.57 -15.06 27.37
C PRO A 516 -4.49 -14.80 26.32
N VAL A 517 -4.37 -13.55 25.87
CA VAL A 517 -3.42 -13.09 24.85
C VAL A 517 -2.02 -13.05 25.43
N GLN A 518 -1.84 -12.53 26.66
CA GLN A 518 -0.54 -12.64 27.32
C GLN A 518 -0.18 -14.08 27.70
N ALA A 519 -1.14 -14.99 27.93
CA ALA A 519 -0.84 -16.41 28.19
C ALA A 519 -0.31 -17.13 26.94
N MET A 520 -0.92 -16.89 25.77
CA MET A 520 -0.49 -17.45 24.49
C MET A 520 0.89 -16.92 24.07
N ILE A 521 1.14 -15.62 24.26
CA ILE A 521 2.46 -14.99 24.02
C ILE A 521 3.52 -15.51 25.02
N ARG A 522 3.17 -15.74 26.30
CA ARG A 522 4.09 -16.26 27.32
C ARG A 522 4.50 -17.71 27.08
N MET A 523 3.59 -18.57 26.64
CA MET A 523 3.90 -19.99 26.34
C MET A 523 4.89 -20.15 25.18
N ALA A 524 4.76 -19.33 24.12
CA ALA A 524 5.72 -19.32 23.01
C ALA A 524 7.10 -18.78 23.44
N ASN A 525 7.13 -17.83 24.39
CA ASN A 525 8.35 -17.22 24.90
C ASN A 525 9.14 -18.10 25.91
N ASP A 526 8.50 -19.01 26.63
CA ASP A 526 9.17 -19.81 27.68
C ASP A 526 10.00 -20.99 27.14
N VAL A 527 9.67 -21.51 25.97
CA VAL A 527 10.39 -22.65 25.36
C VAL A 527 11.78 -22.22 24.83
N GLY A 528 11.90 -21.04 24.23
CA GLY A 528 13.17 -20.54 23.69
C GLY A 528 14.18 -20.10 24.76
N ILE A 529 13.71 -19.58 25.90
CA ILE A 529 14.56 -19.11 27.00
C ILE A 529 15.16 -20.27 27.81
N LYS A 530 14.49 -21.43 27.88
CA LYS A 530 14.96 -22.61 28.64
C LYS A 530 16.28 -23.19 28.12
N ILE A 531 16.54 -23.15 26.80
CA ILE A 531 17.78 -23.68 26.19
C ILE A 531 19.01 -22.91 26.69
N PHE A 532 18.91 -21.58 26.78
CA PHE A 532 20.02 -20.71 27.19
C PHE A 532 20.22 -20.61 28.72
N ARG A 533 19.40 -21.32 29.52
CA ARG A 533 19.60 -21.49 30.96
C ARG A 533 20.42 -22.73 31.32
N GLN A 534 20.62 -23.64 30.36
CA GLN A 534 21.35 -24.90 30.54
C GLN A 534 22.86 -24.72 30.28
N GLU A 535 23.63 -25.79 30.39
CA GLU A 535 25.09 -25.74 30.31
C GLU A 535 25.58 -25.30 28.91
N ALA A 536 26.58 -24.41 28.89
CA ALA A 536 27.25 -23.91 27.70
C ALA A 536 28.73 -24.31 27.74
N LYS A 537 29.22 -25.07 26.76
CA LYS A 537 30.57 -25.64 26.71
C LYS A 537 31.32 -25.18 25.46
N PHE A 538 32.60 -24.88 25.60
CA PHE A 538 33.50 -24.71 24.44
C PHE A 538 33.75 -26.07 23.79
N ILE A 539 33.65 -26.13 22.46
CA ILE A 539 33.84 -27.36 21.68
C ILE A 539 35.24 -27.37 21.06
N ALA A 540 35.53 -26.36 20.23
CA ALA A 540 36.76 -26.30 19.44
C ALA A 540 37.03 -24.88 18.93
N GLY A 541 38.30 -24.62 18.58
CA GLY A 541 38.75 -23.42 17.87
C GLY A 541 39.47 -23.82 16.57
N ALA A 542 39.04 -23.28 15.43
CA ALA A 542 39.61 -23.61 14.12
C ALA A 542 40.36 -22.41 13.53
N ALA A 543 41.66 -22.56 13.25
CA ALA A 543 42.49 -21.55 12.60
C ALA A 543 42.64 -21.77 11.09
N ARG A 544 42.33 -22.98 10.61
CA ARG A 544 42.46 -23.42 9.22
C ARG A 544 41.26 -24.30 8.81
N PRO A 545 40.91 -24.40 7.51
CA PRO A 545 39.72 -25.13 7.07
C PRO A 545 39.69 -26.62 7.47
N ASP A 546 40.87 -27.27 7.50
CA ASP A 546 41.08 -28.65 7.94
C ASP A 546 40.76 -28.89 9.44
N GLN A 547 40.72 -27.82 10.24
CA GLN A 547 40.44 -27.87 11.68
C GLN A 547 38.96 -27.66 12.01
N LEU A 548 38.08 -27.50 11.02
CA LEU A 548 36.65 -27.30 11.24
C LEU A 548 36.01 -28.59 11.76
N PRO A 549 35.35 -28.57 12.95
CA PRO A 549 34.72 -29.76 13.50
C PRO A 549 33.48 -30.15 12.70
N LYS A 550 33.30 -31.45 12.45
CA LYS A 550 32.06 -31.99 11.88
C LYS A 550 30.98 -32.06 12.96
N ILE A 551 30.09 -31.07 12.99
CA ILE A 551 29.02 -30.98 14.00
C ILE A 551 27.65 -31.20 13.36
N ALA A 552 26.92 -32.20 13.85
CA ALA A 552 25.57 -32.55 13.39
C ALA A 552 24.46 -31.61 13.90
N LEU A 553 24.74 -30.82 14.95
CA LEU A 553 23.78 -29.89 15.54
C LEU A 553 23.59 -28.61 14.70
N PRO A 554 22.41 -27.97 14.76
CA PRO A 554 22.19 -26.65 14.18
C PRO A 554 23.20 -25.62 14.70
N GLN A 555 23.77 -24.83 13.79
CA GLN A 555 24.76 -23.81 14.09
C GLN A 555 24.21 -22.41 13.82
N VAL A 556 24.54 -21.47 14.72
CA VAL A 556 24.27 -20.04 14.56
C VAL A 556 25.56 -19.25 14.68
N ALA A 557 25.92 -18.53 13.63
CA ALA A 557 27.17 -17.79 13.57
C ALA A 557 26.98 -16.33 14.00
N PHE A 558 28.02 -15.76 14.60
CA PHE A 558 28.12 -14.34 14.93
C PHE A 558 29.30 -13.74 14.16
N VAL A 559 29.02 -12.74 13.34
CA VAL A 559 29.99 -12.01 12.52
C VAL A 559 29.85 -10.51 12.79
N GLY A 560 30.93 -9.74 12.70
CA GLY A 560 30.87 -8.30 12.95
C GLY A 560 32.26 -7.67 12.99
N LYS A 561 32.36 -6.35 12.87
CA LYS A 561 33.65 -5.65 12.96
C LYS A 561 34.35 -5.91 14.29
N SER A 562 35.68 -5.77 14.31
CA SER A 562 36.42 -5.82 15.56
C SER A 562 35.89 -4.80 16.57
N ASN A 563 35.85 -5.18 17.85
CA ASN A 563 35.35 -4.36 18.96
C ASN A 563 33.87 -3.95 18.86
N VAL A 564 33.06 -4.63 18.04
CA VAL A 564 31.61 -4.43 17.98
C VAL A 564 30.88 -4.97 19.22
N GLY A 565 31.52 -5.82 20.02
CA GLY A 565 30.93 -6.41 21.25
C GLY A 565 30.39 -7.82 21.07
N LYS A 566 30.83 -8.55 20.03
CA LYS A 566 30.42 -9.92 19.73
C LYS A 566 30.61 -10.92 20.88
N SER A 567 31.84 -11.09 21.37
CA SER A 567 32.12 -12.03 22.46
C SER A 567 31.46 -11.61 23.78
N SER A 568 31.30 -10.29 24.01
CA SER A 568 30.52 -9.77 25.14
C SER A 568 29.03 -10.11 25.04
N LEU A 569 28.46 -10.07 23.83
CA LEU A 569 27.07 -10.45 23.59
C LEU A 569 26.86 -11.95 23.78
N ILE A 570 27.76 -12.79 23.29
CA ILE A 570 27.74 -14.25 23.50
C ILE A 570 27.74 -14.58 25.00
N ASN A 571 28.63 -13.95 25.78
CA ASN A 571 28.65 -14.09 27.24
C ASN A 571 27.33 -13.65 27.90
N THR A 572 26.70 -12.58 27.39
CA THR A 572 25.43 -12.06 27.90
C THR A 572 24.26 -13.03 27.65
N ILE A 573 24.13 -13.54 26.42
CA ILE A 573 23.04 -14.47 26.06
C ILE A 573 23.23 -15.86 26.68
N CYS A 574 24.46 -16.28 26.93
CA CYS A 574 24.76 -17.54 27.62
C CYS A 574 24.80 -17.39 29.15
N ARG A 575 24.66 -16.17 29.69
CA ARG A 575 24.78 -15.85 31.12
C ARG A 575 26.07 -16.37 31.77
N ARG A 576 27.20 -16.30 31.05
CA ARG A 576 28.53 -16.75 31.51
C ARG A 576 29.55 -15.64 31.30
N LYS A 577 30.37 -15.32 32.31
CA LYS A 577 31.32 -14.20 32.23
C LYS A 577 32.58 -14.48 31.39
N ASN A 578 32.92 -15.76 31.16
CA ASN A 578 34.18 -16.19 30.52
C ASN A 578 34.02 -17.28 29.44
N LEU A 579 32.83 -17.42 28.83
CA LEU A 579 32.63 -18.42 27.78
C LEU A 579 33.39 -18.03 26.50
N ALA A 580 33.21 -16.79 26.04
CA ALA A 580 33.99 -16.18 24.96
C ALA A 580 34.92 -15.10 25.53
N ARG A 581 36.19 -15.08 25.11
CA ARG A 581 37.20 -14.14 25.64
C ARG A 581 36.96 -12.72 25.12
N VAL A 582 36.92 -11.73 26.01
CA VAL A 582 36.69 -10.31 25.68
C VAL A 582 38.01 -9.53 25.78
N SER A 583 38.32 -8.68 24.79
CA SER A 583 39.54 -7.86 24.75
C SER A 583 39.24 -6.48 24.15
N HIS A 584 39.95 -5.43 24.60
CA HIS A 584 39.83 -4.07 24.08
C HIS A 584 40.72 -3.80 22.85
N THR A 585 41.79 -4.60 22.67
CA THR A 585 42.69 -4.56 21.51
C THR A 585 42.09 -5.26 20.29
N PRO A 586 42.00 -4.59 19.11
CA PRO A 586 41.52 -5.20 17.87
C PRO A 586 42.41 -6.38 17.40
N GLY A 587 41.81 -7.41 16.80
CA GLY A 587 42.55 -8.47 16.06
C GLY A 587 42.87 -9.76 16.84
N ARG A 588 42.19 -10.01 17.96
CA ARG A 588 42.59 -11.09 18.89
C ARG A 588 41.86 -12.43 18.71
N THR A 589 40.65 -12.46 18.14
CA THR A 589 39.97 -13.71 17.78
C THR A 589 40.47 -14.15 16.40
N GLN A 590 41.54 -14.94 16.36
CA GLN A 590 42.20 -15.39 15.12
C GLN A 590 41.70 -16.76 14.63
N GLN A 591 40.69 -17.31 15.31
CA GLN A 591 40.13 -18.65 15.09
C GLN A 591 38.60 -18.57 15.16
N ILE A 592 37.93 -19.47 14.45
CA ILE A 592 36.49 -19.68 14.58
C ILE A 592 36.25 -20.53 15.83
N ASN A 593 35.51 -20.01 16.81
CA ASN A 593 35.25 -20.71 18.07
C ASN A 593 33.83 -21.27 18.11
N PHE A 594 33.68 -22.51 18.57
CA PHE A 594 32.41 -23.23 18.63
C PHE A 594 32.00 -23.47 20.09
N PHE A 595 30.73 -23.16 20.43
CA PHE A 595 30.18 -23.33 21.77
C PHE A 595 28.88 -24.12 21.72
N SER A 596 28.80 -25.28 22.39
CA SER A 596 27.58 -26.08 22.52
C SER A 596 26.69 -25.48 23.60
N ILE A 597 25.41 -25.33 23.30
CA ILE A 597 24.36 -24.90 24.24
C ILE A 597 23.36 -26.04 24.38
N ALA A 598 23.27 -26.62 25.58
CA ALA A 598 22.30 -27.67 25.91
C ALA A 598 22.32 -28.89 24.97
N GLU A 599 23.43 -29.13 24.26
CA GLU A 599 23.56 -30.17 23.22
C GLU A 599 22.52 -30.08 22.09
N LYS A 600 21.89 -28.92 21.92
CA LYS A 600 20.82 -28.68 20.93
C LYS A 600 21.19 -27.65 19.87
N LEU A 601 22.12 -26.76 20.20
CA LEU A 601 22.53 -25.65 19.35
C LEU A 601 24.02 -25.38 19.52
N VAL A 602 24.69 -25.00 18.44
CA VAL A 602 26.07 -24.52 18.49
C VAL A 602 26.14 -23.04 18.12
N ILE A 603 26.67 -22.23 19.02
CA ILE A 603 27.02 -20.83 18.75
C ILE A 603 28.44 -20.79 18.17
N VAL A 604 28.62 -20.08 17.07
CA VAL A 604 29.90 -19.94 16.37
C VAL A 604 30.35 -18.48 16.41
N ASP A 605 31.49 -18.21 17.06
CA ASP A 605 32.09 -16.88 17.14
C ASP A 605 33.14 -16.71 16.03
N LEU A 606 32.82 -15.93 15.00
CA LEU A 606 33.72 -15.70 13.87
C LEU A 606 34.73 -14.57 14.18
N PRO A 607 35.92 -14.60 13.57
CA PRO A 607 36.84 -13.46 13.59
C PRO A 607 36.15 -12.19 13.08
N GLY A 608 36.50 -11.04 13.65
CA GLY A 608 35.95 -9.78 13.18
C GLY A 608 36.51 -9.38 11.81
N TYR A 609 35.79 -8.57 11.03
CA TYR A 609 36.29 -8.05 9.74
C TYR A 609 36.72 -6.57 9.83
N GLY A 610 37.50 -6.09 8.85
CA GLY A 610 37.86 -4.66 8.70
C GLY A 610 39.10 -4.18 9.47
N PHE A 611 40.13 -5.01 9.64
CA PHE A 611 41.35 -4.62 10.36
C PHE A 611 42.28 -3.72 9.52
N ALA A 612 42.74 -2.61 10.09
CA ALA A 612 43.81 -1.79 9.50
C ALA A 612 45.24 -2.22 9.91
N LYS A 613 45.40 -2.91 11.05
CA LYS A 613 46.71 -3.15 11.73
C LYS A 613 47.28 -4.59 11.64
N VAL A 614 46.73 -5.46 10.80
CA VAL A 614 47.16 -6.87 10.66
C VAL A 614 47.87 -7.07 9.32
N PRO A 615 48.90 -7.94 9.20
CA PRO A 615 49.53 -8.26 7.91
C PRO A 615 48.53 -8.74 6.85
N LEU A 616 48.73 -8.33 5.59
CA LEU A 616 47.85 -8.67 4.45
C LEU A 616 47.63 -10.18 4.29
N LYS A 617 48.68 -10.98 4.49
CA LYS A 617 48.66 -12.45 4.38
C LYS A 617 47.75 -13.12 5.41
N GLU A 618 47.71 -12.59 6.63
CA GLU A 618 46.82 -13.10 7.70
C GLU A 618 45.36 -12.77 7.44
N LYS A 619 45.07 -11.56 6.93
CA LYS A 619 43.70 -11.17 6.54
C LYS A 619 43.14 -12.07 5.44
N GLN A 620 43.94 -12.35 4.40
CA GLN A 620 43.54 -13.23 3.30
C GLN A 620 43.27 -14.66 3.77
N ASN A 621 44.07 -15.17 4.71
CA ASN A 621 43.85 -16.50 5.28
C ASN A 621 42.56 -16.57 6.11
N TRP A 622 42.23 -15.52 6.87
CA TRP A 622 40.97 -15.46 7.62
C TRP A 622 39.75 -15.30 6.72
N GLU A 623 39.84 -14.47 5.67
CA GLU A 623 38.77 -14.32 4.69
C GLU A 623 38.49 -15.67 3.99
N LYS A 624 39.53 -16.39 3.58
CA LYS A 624 39.39 -17.76 3.02
C LYS A 624 38.74 -18.73 4.01
N LEU A 625 39.14 -18.70 5.28
CA LEU A 625 38.57 -19.57 6.31
C LEU A 625 37.08 -19.27 6.57
N ILE A 626 36.71 -17.99 6.69
CA ILE A 626 35.33 -17.56 6.94
C ILE A 626 34.45 -17.90 5.75
N LEU A 627 34.90 -17.61 4.53
CA LEU A 627 34.18 -17.97 3.30
C LEU A 627 33.98 -19.48 3.20
N HIS A 628 35.04 -20.26 3.45
CA HIS A 628 34.95 -21.72 3.44
C HIS A 628 33.94 -22.24 4.46
N TYR A 629 33.93 -21.71 5.69
CA TYR A 629 32.95 -22.08 6.71
C TYR A 629 31.52 -21.70 6.30
N LEU A 630 31.28 -20.47 5.83
CA LEU A 630 29.96 -19.99 5.47
C LEU A 630 29.37 -20.78 4.27
N GLN A 631 30.20 -21.17 3.31
CA GLN A 631 29.76 -21.91 2.12
C GLN A 631 29.58 -23.40 2.39
N ASN A 632 30.51 -24.02 3.12
CA ASN A 632 30.59 -25.49 3.23
C ASN A 632 29.96 -26.07 4.51
N THR A 633 29.32 -25.25 5.35
CA THR A 633 28.62 -25.74 6.56
C THR A 633 27.12 -25.88 6.31
N PRO A 634 26.59 -27.10 6.11
CA PRO A 634 25.17 -27.32 5.80
C PRO A 634 24.25 -27.08 7.01
N ASN A 635 24.76 -27.29 8.23
CA ASN A 635 24.00 -27.11 9.47
C ASN A 635 23.99 -25.67 9.99
N LEU A 636 24.60 -24.72 9.27
CA LEU A 636 24.53 -23.29 9.60
C LEU A 636 23.17 -22.73 9.20
N LYS A 637 22.33 -22.45 10.20
CA LYS A 637 20.93 -22.02 10.02
C LYS A 637 20.75 -20.51 9.99
N LEU A 638 21.53 -19.78 10.78
CA LEU A 638 21.39 -18.32 10.91
C LEU A 638 22.75 -17.65 11.11
N VAL A 639 22.96 -16.52 10.43
CA VAL A 639 24.14 -15.66 10.62
C VAL A 639 23.71 -14.32 11.23
N ASN A 640 24.24 -14.03 12.40
CA ASN A 640 24.02 -12.80 13.16
C ASN A 640 25.12 -11.79 12.82
N LEU A 641 24.79 -10.77 12.03
CA LEU A 641 25.70 -9.69 11.68
C LEU A 641 25.58 -8.54 12.70
N LEU A 642 26.66 -8.30 13.44
CA LEU A 642 26.72 -7.35 14.53
C LEU A 642 27.27 -6.01 14.06
N ILE A 643 26.54 -4.93 14.36
CA ILE A 643 26.89 -3.56 14.00
C ILE A 643 26.82 -2.66 15.23
N ASP A 644 27.82 -1.78 15.43
CA ASP A 644 27.81 -0.82 16.55
C ASP A 644 26.77 0.26 16.26
N ALA A 645 25.72 0.36 17.07
CA ALA A 645 24.59 1.26 16.84
C ALA A 645 25.02 2.73 16.69
N ARG A 646 26.12 3.13 17.35
CA ARG A 646 26.65 4.51 17.26
C ARG A 646 27.25 4.85 15.90
N ARG A 647 27.66 3.83 15.14
CA ARG A 647 28.32 4.00 13.84
C ARG A 647 27.37 3.80 12.67
N GLY A 648 26.26 3.09 12.90
CA GLY A 648 25.33 2.69 11.86
C GLY A 648 25.95 1.71 10.86
N ILE A 649 25.19 1.35 9.83
CA ILE A 649 25.63 0.49 8.73
C ILE A 649 26.65 1.25 7.88
N LYS A 650 27.78 0.63 7.52
CA LYS A 650 28.79 1.17 6.60
C LYS A 650 28.97 0.26 5.39
N ASP A 651 29.67 0.74 4.37
CA ASP A 651 29.89 0.00 3.11
C ASP A 651 30.50 -1.40 3.29
N ASN A 652 31.44 -1.55 4.23
CA ASN A 652 32.00 -2.87 4.54
C ASN A 652 30.97 -3.82 5.15
N ASP A 653 29.97 -3.32 5.86
CA ASP A 653 28.89 -4.13 6.41
C ASP A 653 27.92 -4.54 5.28
N LEU A 654 27.65 -3.65 4.32
CA LEU A 654 26.85 -3.95 3.12
C LEU A 654 27.49 -5.06 2.26
N LYS A 655 28.81 -4.98 2.03
CA LYS A 655 29.56 -6.04 1.32
C LYS A 655 29.46 -7.40 2.00
N VAL A 656 29.44 -7.42 3.35
CA VAL A 656 29.25 -8.66 4.11
C VAL A 656 27.82 -9.16 3.97
N ILE A 657 26.82 -8.29 3.95
CA ILE A 657 25.42 -8.66 3.70
C ILE A 657 25.25 -9.27 2.30
N GLU A 658 25.81 -8.63 1.27
CA GLU A 658 25.80 -9.14 -0.11
C GLU A 658 26.44 -10.52 -0.22
N LEU A 659 27.59 -10.70 0.44
CA LEU A 659 28.31 -11.98 0.48
C LEU A 659 27.52 -13.09 1.19
N LEU A 660 26.88 -12.77 2.31
CA LEU A 660 26.06 -13.74 3.05
C LEU A 660 24.81 -14.12 2.25
N HIS A 661 24.24 -13.15 1.53
CA HIS A 661 23.12 -13.36 0.64
C HIS A 661 23.49 -14.26 -0.54
N SER A 662 24.67 -14.07 -1.15
CA SER A 662 25.15 -14.95 -2.23
C SER A 662 25.43 -16.39 -1.77
N CYS A 663 25.68 -16.59 -0.47
CA CYS A 663 25.82 -17.91 0.14
C CYS A 663 24.47 -18.57 0.51
N ASN A 664 23.33 -17.95 0.17
CA ASN A 664 21.97 -18.40 0.50
C ASN A 664 21.78 -18.72 1.99
N LYS A 665 22.38 -17.91 2.89
CA LYS A 665 22.25 -18.06 4.34
C LYS A 665 21.24 -17.05 4.89
N GLN A 666 20.46 -17.46 5.88
CA GLN A 666 19.56 -16.55 6.58
C GLN A 666 20.38 -15.55 7.41
N ILE A 667 20.08 -14.25 7.28
CA ILE A 667 20.81 -13.17 7.94
C ILE A 667 19.90 -12.46 8.94
N GLN A 668 20.44 -12.20 10.12
CA GLN A 668 19.85 -11.33 11.13
C GLN A 668 20.84 -10.24 11.52
N LEU A 669 20.38 -8.99 11.54
CA LEU A 669 21.18 -7.84 11.96
C LEU A 669 20.99 -7.56 13.45
N VAL A 670 22.09 -7.43 14.18
CA VAL A 670 22.08 -7.16 15.61
C VAL A 670 22.87 -5.88 15.89
N PHE A 671 22.17 -4.79 16.20
CA PHE A 671 22.81 -3.56 16.60
C PHE A 671 23.22 -3.62 18.06
N THR A 672 24.52 -3.49 18.33
CA THR A 672 25.10 -3.55 19.67
C THR A 672 25.33 -2.17 20.27
N LYS A 673 25.53 -2.10 21.59
CA LYS A 673 25.80 -0.86 22.36
C LYS A 673 24.66 0.15 22.29
N THR A 674 23.43 -0.35 22.22
CA THR A 674 22.22 0.46 22.13
C THR A 674 21.88 1.20 23.44
N ASP A 675 22.62 0.95 24.53
CA ASP A 675 22.62 1.78 25.74
C ASP A 675 23.11 3.22 25.47
N LYS A 676 23.78 3.45 24.34
CA LYS A 676 24.35 4.76 23.95
C LYS A 676 23.51 5.54 22.94
N ILE A 677 22.27 5.10 22.67
CA ILE A 677 21.32 5.77 21.78
C ILE A 677 20.00 6.04 22.52
N ALA A 678 19.37 7.19 22.27
CA ALA A 678 18.17 7.64 22.97
C ALA A 678 16.86 7.10 22.34
N LEU A 679 16.72 7.21 21.02
CA LEU A 679 15.51 6.83 20.25
C LEU A 679 15.66 5.43 19.63
N LYS A 680 15.42 4.38 20.42
CA LYS A 680 15.69 2.99 20.01
C LYS A 680 14.69 2.46 18.98
N GLU A 681 13.39 2.68 19.18
CA GLU A 681 12.37 2.16 18.25
C GLU A 681 12.45 2.83 16.88
N ASP A 682 12.63 4.14 16.83
CA ASP A 682 12.83 4.88 15.57
C ASP A 682 14.10 4.42 14.85
N PHE A 683 15.18 4.18 15.61
CA PHE A 683 16.42 3.63 15.05
C PHE A 683 16.21 2.22 14.47
N LYS A 684 15.42 1.37 15.13
CA LYS A 684 15.08 0.03 14.64
C LYS A 684 14.26 0.11 13.35
N LEU A 685 13.24 0.95 13.32
CA LEU A 685 12.35 1.15 12.18
C LEU A 685 13.10 1.73 10.97
N ALA A 686 13.90 2.77 11.18
CA ALA A 686 14.68 3.40 10.13
C ALA A 686 15.66 2.42 9.46
N ASN A 687 16.36 1.59 10.23
CA ASN A 687 17.27 0.60 9.67
C ASN A 687 16.51 -0.56 8.97
N LYS A 688 15.31 -0.92 9.43
CA LYS A 688 14.46 -1.90 8.75
C LYS A 688 13.99 -1.39 7.39
N ASN A 689 13.56 -0.13 7.32
CA ASN A 689 13.16 0.51 6.07
C ASN A 689 14.35 0.65 5.10
N TYR A 690 15.52 1.01 5.63
CA TYR A 690 16.74 1.08 4.83
C TYR A 690 17.12 -0.28 4.22
N LEU A 691 17.06 -1.37 4.99
CA LEU A 691 17.30 -2.71 4.48
C LEU A 691 16.24 -3.17 3.47
N ALA A 692 14.97 -2.80 3.68
CA ALA A 692 13.90 -3.06 2.73
C ALA A 692 14.14 -2.35 1.40
N SER A 693 14.64 -1.11 1.42
CA SER A 693 15.02 -0.37 0.20
C SER A 693 16.17 -1.02 -0.58
N LEU A 694 17.00 -1.82 0.10
CA LEU A 694 18.10 -2.59 -0.50
C LEU A 694 17.67 -4.02 -0.90
N GLY A 695 16.38 -4.36 -0.83
CA GLY A 695 15.87 -5.68 -1.20
C GLY A 695 15.93 -6.74 -0.09
N TYR A 696 16.32 -6.37 1.14
CA TYR A 696 16.44 -7.30 2.29
C TYR A 696 15.21 -7.25 3.22
N LEU A 697 14.00 -7.29 2.64
CA LEU A 697 12.71 -7.15 3.35
C LEU A 697 12.48 -8.16 4.49
N LEU A 698 13.08 -9.36 4.38
CA LEU A 698 12.94 -10.45 5.36
C LEU A 698 14.06 -10.46 6.43
N CYS A 699 15.01 -9.51 6.39
CA CYS A 699 16.10 -9.47 7.36
C CYS A 699 15.59 -8.97 8.72
N ASN A 700 15.72 -9.79 9.75
CA ASN A 700 15.34 -9.41 11.11
C ASN A 700 16.36 -8.45 11.72
N VAL A 701 15.89 -7.41 12.42
CA VAL A 701 16.72 -6.39 13.07
C VAL A 701 16.48 -6.44 14.57
N ILE A 702 17.54 -6.68 15.36
CA ILE A 702 17.49 -6.74 16.83
C ILE A 702 18.39 -5.67 17.43
N LEU A 703 17.92 -4.98 18.47
CA LEU A 703 18.69 -4.02 19.24
C LEU A 703 19.20 -4.67 20.53
N SER A 704 20.50 -4.55 20.83
CA SER A 704 21.11 -5.23 21.97
C SER A 704 22.15 -4.39 22.73
N SER A 705 22.18 -4.52 24.05
CA SER A 705 23.23 -3.97 24.90
C SER A 705 23.69 -5.01 25.93
N SER A 706 24.97 -5.41 25.83
CA SER A 706 25.62 -6.29 26.81
C SER A 706 25.83 -5.62 28.17
N LYS A 707 25.76 -4.28 28.26
CA LYS A 707 25.94 -3.55 29.52
C LYS A 707 24.70 -3.66 30.41
N ASN A 708 23.52 -3.47 29.83
CA ASN A 708 22.25 -3.42 30.56
C ASN A 708 21.36 -4.66 30.28
N GLY A 709 21.81 -5.62 29.49
CA GLY A 709 21.08 -6.84 29.13
C GLY A 709 19.90 -6.64 28.17
N LEU A 710 19.74 -5.43 27.62
CA LEU A 710 18.66 -5.09 26.70
C LEU A 710 18.77 -5.92 25.41
N GLY A 711 17.64 -6.44 24.91
CA GLY A 711 17.60 -7.25 23.68
C GLY A 711 18.10 -8.69 23.80
N ALA A 712 18.67 -9.09 24.94
CA ALA A 712 19.21 -10.44 25.12
C ALA A 712 18.13 -11.53 25.01
N LYS A 713 16.92 -11.27 25.54
CA LYS A 713 15.78 -12.20 25.45
C LYS A 713 15.24 -12.32 24.01
N GLU A 714 15.10 -11.19 23.31
CA GLU A 714 14.66 -11.15 21.90
C GLU A 714 15.63 -11.93 21.01
N LEU A 715 16.94 -11.75 21.24
CA LEU A 715 17.97 -12.52 20.55
C LEU A 715 17.91 -14.01 20.89
N GLN A 716 17.79 -14.40 22.17
CA GLN A 716 17.63 -15.81 22.57
C GLN A 716 16.42 -16.48 21.91
N LEU A 717 15.30 -15.77 21.78
CA LEU A 717 14.09 -16.28 21.11
C LEU A 717 14.31 -16.51 19.62
N SER A 718 14.91 -15.54 18.93
CA SER A 718 15.27 -15.68 17.52
C SER A 718 16.22 -16.86 17.29
N LEU A 719 17.27 -16.97 18.10
CA LEU A 719 18.22 -18.08 17.99
C LEU A 719 17.53 -19.43 18.23
N ALA A 720 16.61 -19.52 19.20
CA ALA A 720 15.87 -20.76 19.46
C ALA A 720 14.90 -21.14 18.32
N GLN A 721 14.31 -20.16 17.62
CA GLN A 721 13.47 -20.41 16.46
C GLN A 721 14.26 -21.03 15.30
N SER A 722 15.54 -20.68 15.16
CA SER A 722 16.42 -21.26 14.13
C SER A 722 16.86 -22.72 14.38
N VAL A 723 16.44 -23.31 15.51
CA VAL A 723 16.73 -24.71 15.90
C VAL A 723 15.58 -25.67 15.52
N LYS A 724 14.38 -25.16 15.19
CA LYS A 724 13.27 -25.95 14.66
C LYS A 724 13.50 -26.28 13.18
#